data_AF-G4Q4A5-F1
#
_entry.id   AF-G4Q4A5-F1
#
_cell.length_a   1.000
_cell.length_b   1.000
_cell.length_c   1.000
_cell.angle_alpha   90.00
_cell.angle_beta   90.00
_cell.angle_gamma   90.00
#
_symmetry.space_group_name_H-M   'P 1'
#
loop_
_entity.id
_entity.type
_entity.pdbx_description
1 polymer ?
#
loop_
_entity_poly.entity_id
_entity_poly.type
_entity_poly.pdbx_seq_one_letter_code
_entity_poly.pdbx_strand_id
1 'polypeptide(L)'
;MMMYLSHKKKVLLSAAVLFALASGEAFASSYHGGTSDVTSSNETLDELYATNKAKVTVTGSGTITFTPSGTADGEGAIDASGGSVVTIGSSSLPYDRLTANGEILAEDKSTVNLYAKEITINKGDDYAAVTAANGATITIGTANTTSLTTTGEVLSTDGDNGAASSVTLTAGDVTLNYSPNPSADSGSGGDEDHTLYADGGSSLAVNASGTVTIKGPIGAVDSGSSITVDGSTISLTHNTVGEDGVTYNYDLETRGIHVEEGASVRIGSDSTTSLAIDVENSSDDSSIVVSGGASKLELYGKTISVTAEDGIHNGKLTGETFDTEYEGGSLVIGSDSTDSLIVNGPIQTVGSDASTKLLGSSIAVQSRIGTYRGGALTIGSKSTESVYVDTLFDSVNTKTTILGNDITIGNRSYYLDGMLYSSPSIDIYDGSIVTIGDDTTATVTIGGDVGADIDVQDADLTLKGNEIVIGLNDDQHFAIYHDYGGTVTIGDENTESVVINTALLMQTTRNHQKSNLTTVTGDTVTFSGIVSTYGIGSSLVVDGTTILLTRDTPILEVSPYPISALYGSAIALGSSRTESLTLAGTVASVSLVDGTDTEVSLDGSAITLQNGAVATGNGAALTIGSAGVTKTLTGDLTATDKGVVTATLSGTYTGDAVASDAGTLSLRAGAAEGNLTSTGSGSTLTATVSGAAVGDASAAESGNLTLTTGSLTGDLTTSDSGTLAATVSHTFTGKTTDDADTMTLTLSSGATWNLTDSSTVSTLNAEGGLLASWTARWVRR
;
A
#
# COMPACT_ATOMS: atom_id res chain seq x y z
N MET A 1 26.55 79.53 -15.29
CA MET A 1 27.09 80.26 -16.46
C MET A 1 27.47 79.23 -17.51
N MET A 2 26.66 79.13 -18.56
CA MET A 2 26.92 78.26 -19.73
C MET A 2 28.18 78.75 -20.46
N MET A 3 29.04 77.83 -20.88
CA MET A 3 29.91 78.07 -22.03
C MET A 3 30.18 76.76 -22.78
N TYR A 4 29.67 76.71 -24.00
CA TYR A 4 29.95 75.73 -25.06
C TYR A 4 31.44 75.65 -25.37
N LEU A 5 31.98 74.45 -25.62
CA LEU A 5 33.20 74.27 -26.42
C LEU A 5 33.04 73.08 -27.38
N SER A 6 33.55 73.28 -28.61
CA SER A 6 33.12 72.69 -29.87
C SER A 6 33.90 71.45 -30.35
N HIS A 7 33.24 70.70 -31.24
CA HIS A 7 33.75 69.75 -32.23
C HIS A 7 35.22 69.92 -32.66
N LYS A 8 36.14 69.13 -32.06
CA LYS A 8 37.45 68.79 -32.68
C LYS A 8 38.19 67.60 -32.06
N LYS A 9 37.46 66.62 -31.49
CA LYS A 9 38.03 65.37 -30.90
C LYS A 9 37.50 64.07 -31.51
N LYS A 10 36.94 64.11 -32.74
CA LYS A 10 36.41 62.91 -33.41
C LYS A 10 37.42 62.13 -34.29
N VAL A 11 38.70 62.53 -34.33
CA VAL A 11 39.70 61.90 -35.22
C VAL A 11 40.91 61.30 -34.47
N LEU A 12 41.00 61.46 -33.15
CA LEU A 12 42.07 60.82 -32.36
C LEU A 12 41.66 59.50 -31.69
N LEU A 13 40.38 59.12 -31.74
CA LEU A 13 39.89 57.87 -31.13
C LEU A 13 39.93 56.67 -32.09
N SER A 14 40.13 56.89 -33.39
CA SER A 14 40.22 55.82 -34.40
C SER A 14 41.64 55.30 -34.65
N ALA A 15 42.67 55.92 -34.07
CA ALA A 15 44.06 55.51 -34.24
C ALA A 15 44.63 54.71 -33.04
N ALA A 16 44.08 54.89 -31.83
CA ALA A 16 44.47 54.10 -30.65
C ALA A 16 43.94 52.66 -30.70
N VAL A 17 42.79 52.45 -31.35
CA VAL A 17 42.20 51.11 -31.56
C VAL A 17 42.99 50.31 -32.60
N LEU A 18 43.66 50.97 -33.56
CA LEU A 18 44.38 50.28 -34.64
C LEU A 18 45.82 49.86 -34.27
N PHE A 19 46.40 50.39 -33.20
CA PHE A 19 47.74 49.99 -32.70
C PHE A 19 47.68 48.98 -31.54
N ALA A 20 46.52 48.80 -30.88
CA ALA A 20 46.32 47.84 -29.79
C ALA A 20 45.91 46.44 -30.28
N LEU A 21 45.44 46.30 -31.52
CA LEU A 21 45.15 45.01 -32.19
C LEU A 21 46.41 44.14 -32.44
N ALA A 22 47.59 44.59 -32.02
CA ALA A 22 48.87 43.90 -32.21
C ALA A 22 49.53 43.38 -30.91
N SER A 23 48.97 43.67 -29.73
CA SER A 23 49.61 43.29 -28.44
C SER A 23 48.99 42.08 -27.74
N GLY A 24 47.84 41.56 -28.18
CA GLY A 24 47.24 40.36 -27.58
C GLY A 24 46.81 40.51 -26.12
N GLU A 25 46.70 41.74 -25.60
CA GLU A 25 46.13 42.02 -24.29
C GLU A 25 44.61 42.13 -24.44
N ALA A 26 43.89 41.23 -23.76
CA ALA A 26 42.44 41.29 -23.66
C ALA A 26 42.06 42.50 -22.77
N PHE A 27 41.06 43.29 -23.17
CA PHE A 27 40.57 44.44 -22.39
C PHE A 27 39.13 44.18 -21.95
N ALA A 28 38.83 44.36 -20.66
CA ALA A 28 37.47 44.41 -20.14
C ALA A 28 36.66 45.50 -20.89
N SER A 29 35.54 45.08 -21.48
CA SER A 29 34.66 45.95 -22.27
C SER A 29 33.45 46.37 -21.43
N SER A 30 33.52 47.60 -20.88
CA SER A 30 32.43 48.19 -20.10
C SER A 30 31.55 49.12 -20.94
N TYR A 31 30.24 48.88 -20.92
CA TYR A 31 29.23 49.63 -21.66
C TYR A 31 28.24 50.28 -20.70
N HIS A 32 28.18 51.62 -20.74
CA HIS A 32 27.33 52.42 -19.86
C HIS A 32 26.30 53.23 -20.67
N GLY A 33 25.06 52.75 -20.72
CA GLY A 33 23.96 53.37 -21.47
C GLY A 33 24.14 53.43 -23.00
N GLY A 34 23.03 53.49 -23.74
CA GLY A 34 23.04 53.56 -25.21
C GLY A 34 23.07 52.20 -25.91
N THR A 35 23.35 52.18 -27.21
CA THR A 35 23.40 50.95 -28.03
C THR A 35 24.77 50.78 -28.64
N SER A 36 25.35 49.59 -28.48
CA SER A 36 26.66 49.21 -29.00
C SER A 36 26.54 47.91 -29.80
N ASP A 37 26.94 47.96 -31.06
CA ASP A 37 27.05 46.78 -31.91
C ASP A 37 28.54 46.49 -32.14
N VAL A 38 28.98 45.31 -31.70
CA VAL A 38 30.36 44.82 -31.79
C VAL A 38 30.38 43.70 -32.81
N THR A 39 31.38 43.70 -33.70
CA THR A 39 31.64 42.59 -34.61
C THR A 39 32.98 41.97 -34.25
N SER A 40 32.98 40.71 -33.83
CA SER A 40 34.16 39.98 -33.33
C SER A 40 34.11 38.55 -33.86
N SER A 41 35.22 37.95 -34.28
CA SER A 41 35.22 36.59 -34.86
C SER A 41 36.54 35.89 -34.62
N ASN A 42 36.52 34.71 -33.99
CA ASN A 42 37.72 33.99 -33.56
C ASN A 42 38.57 34.81 -32.58
N GLU A 43 37.93 35.44 -31.61
CA GLU A 43 38.58 36.30 -30.62
C GLU A 43 38.36 35.79 -29.20
N THR A 44 39.33 36.10 -28.34
CA THR A 44 39.22 36.00 -26.89
C THR A 44 39.05 37.41 -26.35
N LEU A 45 37.93 37.67 -25.69
CA LEU A 45 37.62 38.88 -24.97
C LEU A 45 37.86 38.63 -23.47
N ASP A 46 38.07 39.70 -22.73
CA ASP A 46 38.27 39.66 -21.28
C ASP A 46 36.91 39.47 -20.59
N GLU A 47 36.27 40.57 -20.20
CA GLU A 47 34.91 40.62 -19.66
C GLU A 47 34.00 41.51 -20.49
N LEU A 48 32.70 41.22 -20.45
CA LEU A 48 31.64 42.08 -21.00
C LEU A 48 30.73 42.55 -19.87
N TYR A 49 30.81 43.83 -19.54
CA TYR A 49 29.98 44.45 -18.50
C TYR A 49 29.04 45.50 -19.11
N ALA A 50 27.72 45.31 -18.98
CA ALA A 50 26.71 46.20 -19.52
C ALA A 50 25.79 46.73 -18.41
N THR A 51 25.72 48.06 -18.24
CA THR A 51 24.89 48.66 -17.18
C THR A 51 24.14 49.91 -17.63
N ASN A 52 23.16 50.33 -16.81
CA ASN A 52 22.36 51.53 -16.99
C ASN A 52 21.61 51.56 -18.34
N LYS A 53 20.82 50.51 -18.60
CA LYS A 53 20.03 50.32 -19.84
C LYS A 53 20.88 50.31 -21.11
N ALA A 54 22.10 49.78 -21.03
CA ALA A 54 22.93 49.54 -22.21
C ALA A 54 22.31 48.42 -23.06
N LYS A 55 22.40 48.54 -24.38
CA LYS A 55 22.09 47.45 -25.32
C LYS A 55 23.36 47.08 -26.07
N VAL A 56 23.91 45.90 -25.80
CA VAL A 56 25.16 45.41 -26.38
C VAL A 56 24.85 44.19 -27.26
N THR A 57 25.14 44.28 -28.55
CA THR A 57 25.03 43.16 -29.48
C THR A 57 26.42 42.78 -29.99
N VAL A 58 26.89 41.57 -29.71
CA VAL A 58 28.15 41.03 -30.25
C VAL A 58 27.82 40.03 -31.35
N THR A 59 28.21 40.33 -32.58
CA THR A 59 27.93 39.50 -33.78
C THR A 59 29.23 39.03 -34.43
N GLY A 60 29.19 37.91 -35.14
CA GLY A 60 30.41 37.31 -35.66
C GLY A 60 30.24 35.91 -36.23
N SER A 61 31.36 35.22 -36.40
CA SER A 61 31.44 33.83 -36.85
C SER A 61 32.62 33.10 -36.21
N GLY A 62 32.62 31.77 -36.24
CA GLY A 62 33.68 30.95 -35.68
C GLY A 62 33.57 30.83 -34.15
N THR A 63 34.69 30.95 -33.45
CA THR A 63 34.76 30.82 -31.98
C THR A 63 34.78 32.18 -31.29
N ILE A 64 34.09 32.33 -30.17
CA ILE A 64 34.21 33.49 -29.27
C ILE A 64 34.49 32.96 -27.86
N THR A 65 35.46 33.55 -27.16
CA THR A 65 35.83 33.16 -25.80
C THR A 65 35.84 34.39 -24.89
N PHE A 66 35.26 34.30 -23.70
CA PHE A 66 35.38 35.30 -22.65
C PHE A 66 36.25 34.73 -21.54
N THR A 67 37.29 35.44 -21.12
CA THR A 67 38.24 35.00 -20.09
C THR A 67 38.66 36.21 -19.26
N PRO A 68 38.01 36.44 -18.10
CA PRO A 68 38.38 37.44 -17.11
C PRO A 68 39.87 37.43 -16.79
N SER A 69 40.48 38.61 -16.72
CA SER A 69 41.92 38.79 -16.52
C SER A 69 42.36 38.91 -15.06
N GLY A 70 41.43 38.79 -14.10
CA GLY A 70 41.68 38.70 -12.66
C GLY A 70 41.89 37.27 -12.15
N THR A 71 42.93 37.04 -11.33
CA THR A 71 43.28 35.72 -10.74
C THR A 71 42.78 35.53 -9.30
N ALA A 72 41.63 36.09 -8.92
CA ALA A 72 41.03 35.86 -7.62
C ALA A 72 39.51 36.03 -7.72
N ASP A 73 38.79 34.94 -7.48
CA ASP A 73 37.50 34.88 -6.80
C ASP A 73 36.43 35.85 -7.35
N GLY A 74 35.68 35.43 -8.39
CA GLY A 74 34.33 35.95 -8.64
C GLY A 74 34.10 37.03 -9.72
N GLU A 75 35.03 37.30 -10.65
CA GLU A 75 34.72 38.24 -11.76
C GLU A 75 33.88 37.58 -12.87
N GLY A 76 32.79 38.24 -13.29
CA GLY A 76 31.83 37.73 -14.27
C GLY A 76 32.31 37.84 -15.72
N ALA A 77 32.27 36.74 -16.46
CA ALA A 77 32.61 36.73 -17.89
C ALA A 77 31.64 37.62 -18.70
N ILE A 78 30.35 37.58 -18.35
CA ILE A 78 29.29 38.38 -18.96
C ILE A 78 28.35 38.88 -17.87
N ASP A 79 28.23 40.18 -17.72
CA ASP A 79 27.40 40.82 -16.69
C ASP A 79 26.47 41.87 -17.32
N ALA A 80 25.18 41.80 -17.00
CA ALA A 80 24.18 42.78 -17.37
C ALA A 80 23.38 43.27 -16.15
N SER A 81 23.46 44.57 -15.84
CA SER A 81 22.74 45.21 -14.73
C SER A 81 21.95 46.46 -15.14
N GLY A 82 21.08 46.96 -14.27
CA GLY A 82 20.33 48.21 -14.46
C GLY A 82 19.39 48.23 -15.69
N GLY A 83 18.74 47.11 -16.00
CA GLY A 83 17.82 46.95 -17.13
C GLY A 83 18.51 46.92 -18.50
N SER A 84 19.73 46.40 -18.55
CA SER A 84 20.54 46.31 -19.78
C SER A 84 20.22 45.05 -20.59
N VAL A 85 20.60 45.04 -21.86
CA VAL A 85 20.41 43.88 -22.75
C VAL A 85 21.73 43.53 -23.41
N VAL A 86 22.23 42.33 -23.16
CA VAL A 86 23.40 41.74 -23.81
C VAL A 86 22.93 40.64 -24.76
N THR A 87 23.45 40.61 -25.97
CA THR A 87 23.17 39.56 -26.95
C THR A 87 24.44 39.17 -27.69
N ILE A 88 24.86 37.92 -27.57
CA ILE A 88 26.04 37.38 -28.24
C ILE A 88 25.59 36.34 -29.27
N GLY A 89 25.90 36.60 -30.54
CA GLY A 89 25.41 35.84 -31.68
C GLY A 89 23.97 36.20 -32.05
N SER A 90 23.35 35.39 -32.91
CA SER A 90 21.91 35.45 -33.17
C SER A 90 21.34 34.07 -33.42
N SER A 91 20.03 33.90 -33.27
CA SER A 91 19.36 32.63 -33.54
C SER A 91 19.46 32.18 -35.01
N SER A 92 19.63 33.12 -35.94
CA SER A 92 19.80 32.84 -37.38
C SER A 92 21.25 32.67 -37.80
N LEU A 93 22.19 33.25 -37.06
CA LEU A 93 23.63 33.19 -37.29
C LEU A 93 24.35 32.99 -35.94
N PRO A 94 24.24 31.80 -35.33
CA PRO A 94 24.95 31.48 -34.10
C PRO A 94 26.46 31.37 -34.37
N TYR A 95 27.27 31.64 -33.35
CA TYR A 95 28.69 31.26 -33.40
C TYR A 95 28.84 29.75 -33.56
N ASP A 96 29.98 29.28 -34.08
CA ASP A 96 30.26 27.85 -34.07
C ASP A 96 30.54 27.37 -32.64
N ARG A 97 31.29 28.16 -31.86
CA ARG A 97 31.55 27.88 -30.44
C ARG A 97 31.58 29.15 -29.59
N LEU A 98 30.96 29.12 -28.41
CA LEU A 98 31.05 30.14 -27.37
C LEU A 98 31.59 29.51 -26.10
N THR A 99 32.63 30.12 -25.53
CA THR A 99 33.18 29.71 -24.23
C THR A 99 33.17 30.90 -23.28
N ALA A 100 32.52 30.77 -22.12
CA ALA A 100 32.57 31.76 -21.05
C ALA A 100 33.34 31.17 -19.87
N ASN A 101 34.55 31.67 -19.59
CA ASN A 101 35.37 31.24 -18.47
C ASN A 101 35.13 32.14 -17.25
N GLY A 102 33.92 32.17 -16.73
CA GLY A 102 33.50 32.98 -15.59
C GLY A 102 31.98 32.99 -15.48
N GLU A 103 31.44 33.77 -14.55
CA GLU A 103 29.99 33.87 -14.34
C GLU A 103 29.26 34.55 -15.51
N ILE A 104 28.04 34.10 -15.76
CA ILE A 104 27.06 34.86 -16.54
C ILE A 104 26.02 35.41 -15.55
N LEU A 105 26.04 36.71 -15.32
CA LEU A 105 25.19 37.41 -14.37
C LEU A 105 24.21 38.34 -15.08
N ALA A 106 22.95 38.32 -14.67
CA ALA A 106 21.95 39.31 -15.07
C ALA A 106 21.13 39.77 -13.86
N GLU A 107 21.05 41.08 -13.65
CA GLU A 107 20.37 41.68 -12.50
C GLU A 107 19.45 42.83 -12.92
N ASP A 108 18.57 43.29 -12.03
CA ASP A 108 17.75 44.49 -12.18
C ASP A 108 16.94 44.54 -13.50
N LYS A 109 16.22 43.46 -13.83
CA LYS A 109 15.43 43.33 -15.06
C LYS A 109 16.25 43.36 -16.35
N SER A 110 17.54 43.03 -16.27
CA SER A 110 18.41 42.92 -17.45
C SER A 110 18.16 41.61 -18.20
N THR A 111 18.64 41.56 -19.45
CA THR A 111 18.50 40.40 -20.32
C THR A 111 19.84 40.00 -20.92
N VAL A 112 20.21 38.72 -20.81
CA VAL A 112 21.39 38.14 -21.49
C VAL A 112 20.94 37.06 -22.45
N ASN A 113 21.36 37.13 -23.71
CA ASN A 113 21.07 36.13 -24.74
C ASN A 113 22.35 35.61 -25.38
N LEU A 114 22.60 34.30 -25.32
CA LEU A 114 23.82 33.67 -25.86
C LEU A 114 23.47 32.65 -26.94
N TYR A 115 24.02 32.81 -28.15
CA TYR A 115 23.69 32.00 -29.31
C TYR A 115 24.94 31.44 -30.00
N ALA A 116 25.19 30.14 -29.81
CA ALA A 116 26.22 29.36 -30.51
C ALA A 116 25.77 27.92 -30.76
N LYS A 117 26.43 27.20 -31.67
CA LYS A 117 26.21 25.77 -31.91
C LYS A 117 26.73 24.95 -30.72
N GLU A 118 27.93 25.27 -30.24
CA GLU A 118 28.49 24.68 -29.02
C GLU A 118 28.70 25.77 -27.97
N ILE A 119 28.21 25.55 -26.75
CA ILE A 119 28.35 26.49 -25.63
C ILE A 119 29.04 25.77 -24.46
N THR A 120 30.06 26.40 -23.91
CA THR A 120 30.76 25.92 -22.71
C THR A 120 30.84 27.06 -21.70
N ILE A 121 30.41 26.81 -20.47
CA ILE A 121 30.49 27.78 -19.37
C ILE A 121 31.35 27.13 -18.29
N ASN A 122 32.55 27.69 -18.10
CA ASN A 122 33.50 27.23 -17.10
C ASN A 122 33.55 28.28 -16.00
N LYS A 123 33.05 27.95 -14.81
CA LYS A 123 33.27 28.74 -13.60
C LYS A 123 33.97 27.83 -12.57
N GLY A 124 34.89 28.42 -11.79
CA GLY A 124 35.54 27.76 -10.68
C GLY A 124 34.63 27.63 -9.46
N ASP A 125 35.24 27.44 -8.29
CA ASP A 125 34.65 26.68 -7.19
C ASP A 125 33.88 27.54 -6.14
N ASP A 126 33.52 28.80 -6.43
CA ASP A 126 33.00 29.69 -5.36
C ASP A 126 31.58 30.25 -5.58
N TYR A 127 30.96 30.13 -6.77
CA TYR A 127 29.65 30.73 -7.05
C TYR A 127 28.96 30.14 -8.31
N ALA A 128 27.65 30.38 -8.46
CA ALA A 128 26.83 29.97 -9.59
C ALA A 128 27.40 30.33 -10.98
N ALA A 129 27.41 29.39 -11.92
CA ALA A 129 27.89 29.60 -13.28
C ALA A 129 26.98 30.53 -14.10
N VAL A 130 25.68 30.52 -13.79
CA VAL A 130 24.66 31.37 -14.41
C VAL A 130 23.69 31.84 -13.34
N THR A 131 23.54 33.16 -13.20
CA THR A 131 22.71 33.78 -12.16
C THR A 131 21.79 34.84 -12.76
N ALA A 132 20.47 34.67 -12.59
CA ALA A 132 19.49 35.72 -12.91
C ALA A 132 18.80 36.19 -11.63
N ALA A 133 18.98 37.46 -11.27
CA ALA A 133 18.43 38.04 -10.06
C ALA A 133 17.51 39.25 -10.32
N ASN A 134 16.63 39.57 -9.38
CA ASN A 134 15.84 40.81 -9.36
C ASN A 134 15.02 41.08 -10.65
N GLY A 135 14.36 40.05 -11.19
CA GLY A 135 13.51 40.15 -12.38
C GLY A 135 14.24 40.03 -13.72
N ALA A 136 15.49 39.56 -13.71
CA ALA A 136 16.30 39.40 -14.90
C ALA A 136 15.94 38.15 -15.72
N THR A 137 16.42 38.09 -16.96
CA THR A 137 16.21 36.96 -17.87
C THR A 137 17.49 36.56 -18.58
N ILE A 138 17.86 35.29 -18.50
CA ILE A 138 18.98 34.73 -19.24
C ILE A 138 18.47 33.63 -20.18
N THR A 139 18.85 33.70 -21.45
CA THR A 139 18.55 32.67 -22.45
C THR A 139 19.85 32.21 -23.11
N ILE A 140 20.14 30.91 -23.01
CA ILE A 140 21.37 30.31 -23.52
C ILE A 140 21.02 29.20 -24.52
N GLY A 141 21.52 29.37 -25.74
CA GLY A 141 21.32 28.44 -26.83
C GLY A 141 19.98 28.62 -27.56
N THR A 142 19.77 27.76 -28.54
CA THR A 142 18.60 27.71 -29.42
C THR A 142 18.38 26.27 -29.88
N ALA A 143 17.33 26.02 -30.68
CA ALA A 143 17.16 24.74 -31.37
C ALA A 143 18.34 24.35 -32.31
N ASN A 144 19.20 25.29 -32.69
CA ASN A 144 20.40 25.03 -33.51
C ASN A 144 21.66 24.78 -32.66
N THR A 145 21.58 24.94 -31.34
CA THR A 145 22.67 24.63 -30.41
C THR A 145 22.75 23.12 -30.29
N THR A 146 23.87 22.50 -30.66
CA THR A 146 24.07 21.06 -30.60
C THR A 146 24.43 20.59 -29.20
N SER A 147 25.22 21.37 -28.46
CA SER A 147 25.63 20.99 -27.10
C SER A 147 25.82 22.20 -26.19
N LEU A 148 25.42 22.05 -24.94
CA LEU A 148 25.68 23.01 -23.86
C LEU A 148 26.29 22.27 -22.66
N THR A 149 27.42 22.77 -22.16
CA THR A 149 28.11 22.17 -21.01
C THR A 149 28.46 23.24 -19.97
N THR A 150 28.18 22.96 -18.71
CA THR A 150 28.67 23.75 -17.56
C THR A 150 29.63 22.93 -16.71
N THR A 151 30.63 23.57 -16.12
CA THR A 151 31.62 22.92 -15.24
C THR A 151 31.71 23.53 -13.84
N GLY A 152 30.68 24.28 -13.39
CA GLY A 152 30.64 24.95 -12.09
C GLY A 152 29.29 24.77 -11.40
N GLU A 153 29.23 25.14 -10.12
CA GLU A 153 28.33 24.59 -9.09
C GLU A 153 26.83 24.79 -9.35
N VAL A 154 26.37 25.95 -9.81
CA VAL A 154 24.92 26.30 -9.72
C VAL A 154 24.41 27.05 -10.96
N LEU A 155 23.22 26.69 -11.45
CA LEU A 155 22.33 27.60 -12.20
C LEU A 155 21.29 28.13 -11.23
N SER A 156 21.34 29.42 -10.94
CA SER A 156 20.50 30.04 -9.91
C SER A 156 19.56 31.09 -10.51
N THR A 157 18.34 31.12 -9.98
CA THR A 157 17.47 32.28 -10.10
C THR A 157 17.05 32.76 -8.73
N ASP A 158 17.29 34.03 -8.47
CA ASP A 158 16.96 34.70 -7.22
C ASP A 158 15.91 35.80 -7.48
N GLY A 159 14.84 35.76 -6.69
CA GLY A 159 13.72 36.68 -6.75
C GLY A 159 13.71 37.75 -5.67
N ASP A 160 14.81 37.92 -4.91
CA ASP A 160 15.00 38.95 -3.90
C ASP A 160 14.39 40.29 -4.39
N ASN A 161 13.51 40.90 -3.59
CA ASN A 161 12.64 42.05 -3.92
C ASN A 161 11.33 41.80 -4.69
N GLY A 162 10.89 40.55 -4.86
CA GLY A 162 9.53 40.23 -5.35
C GLY A 162 9.35 40.38 -6.87
N ALA A 163 10.45 40.31 -7.63
CA ALA A 163 10.43 40.30 -9.09
C ALA A 163 11.00 38.97 -9.60
N ALA A 164 10.13 38.12 -10.14
CA ALA A 164 10.50 36.79 -10.65
C ALA A 164 11.56 36.86 -11.76
N SER A 165 12.64 36.13 -11.59
CA SER A 165 13.74 35.98 -12.55
C SER A 165 13.55 34.71 -13.40
N SER A 166 14.28 34.60 -14.52
CA SER A 166 14.26 33.36 -15.31
C SER A 166 15.56 33.04 -16.03
N VAL A 167 15.88 31.74 -16.09
CA VAL A 167 16.98 31.18 -16.87
C VAL A 167 16.44 30.09 -17.77
N THR A 168 16.78 30.13 -19.06
CA THR A 168 16.38 29.10 -20.04
C THR A 168 17.59 28.61 -20.82
N LEU A 169 17.82 27.29 -20.80
CA LEU A 169 18.82 26.62 -21.63
C LEU A 169 18.12 25.87 -22.76
N THR A 170 18.66 25.92 -23.97
CA THR A 170 18.16 25.14 -25.11
C THR A 170 19.30 24.58 -25.95
N ALA A 171 19.36 23.25 -26.10
CA ALA A 171 20.38 22.59 -26.92
C ALA A 171 19.92 21.21 -27.45
N GLY A 172 20.77 20.59 -28.27
CA GLY A 172 20.71 19.17 -28.60
C GLY A 172 20.91 18.35 -27.34
N ASP A 173 22.12 18.42 -26.79
CA ASP A 173 22.48 17.81 -25.52
C ASP A 173 22.85 18.88 -24.48
N VAL A 174 22.47 18.66 -23.22
CA VAL A 174 22.81 19.52 -22.08
C VAL A 174 23.53 18.68 -21.02
N THR A 175 24.69 19.14 -20.56
CA THR A 175 25.42 18.53 -19.46
C THR A 175 25.73 19.58 -18.41
N LEU A 176 25.18 19.39 -17.22
CA LEU A 176 25.41 20.24 -16.06
C LEU A 176 26.23 19.45 -15.06
N ASN A 177 27.48 19.86 -14.85
CA ASN A 177 28.36 19.21 -13.89
C ASN A 177 28.43 20.05 -12.62
N TYR A 178 28.18 19.40 -11.49
CA TYR A 178 28.53 19.88 -10.16
C TYR A 178 29.95 19.47 -9.80
N SER A 179 30.70 20.39 -9.18
CA SER A 179 32.01 20.17 -8.61
C SER A 179 32.00 20.77 -7.21
N PRO A 180 31.84 19.97 -6.14
CA PRO A 180 31.78 20.50 -4.79
C PRO A 180 33.12 21.15 -4.42
N ASN A 181 33.11 22.38 -3.90
CA ASN A 181 34.27 22.98 -3.27
C ASN A 181 34.42 22.54 -1.80
N PRO A 182 35.44 21.73 -1.44
CA PRO A 182 35.65 21.27 -0.07
C PRO A 182 36.20 22.35 0.89
N SER A 183 36.34 23.61 0.45
CA SER A 183 37.06 24.65 1.19
C SER A 183 36.24 25.89 1.60
N ALA A 184 34.97 25.98 1.19
CA ALA A 184 34.09 27.09 1.53
C ALA A 184 33.42 26.88 2.91
N ASP A 185 34.08 27.40 3.96
CA ASP A 185 33.47 27.66 5.27
C ASP A 185 32.60 28.94 5.17
N SER A 186 31.62 28.98 4.25
CA SER A 186 30.66 30.08 4.16
C SER A 186 29.49 29.78 5.08
N GLY A 187 29.49 30.39 6.27
CA GLY A 187 28.43 30.28 7.28
C GLY A 187 27.06 30.87 6.90
N SER A 188 26.62 30.71 5.65
CA SER A 188 25.32 31.11 5.13
C SER A 188 24.77 30.02 4.18
N GLY A 189 24.27 28.93 4.74
CA GLY A 189 23.64 27.84 3.98
C GLY A 189 22.30 28.24 3.37
N GLY A 190 22.32 28.82 2.16
CA GLY A 190 21.12 29.24 1.44
C GLY A 190 21.07 28.79 -0.01
N ASP A 191 22.10 29.11 -0.81
CA ASP A 191 21.95 29.08 -2.28
C ASP A 191 23.11 28.36 -3.03
N GLU A 192 24.16 27.93 -2.34
CA GLU A 192 25.47 27.59 -2.95
C GLU A 192 25.64 26.09 -3.30
N ASP A 193 24.70 25.21 -2.94
CA ASP A 193 24.92 23.75 -3.00
C ASP A 193 24.16 22.98 -4.09
N HIS A 194 23.38 23.66 -4.94
CA HIS A 194 22.51 23.01 -5.95
C HIS A 194 22.99 23.18 -7.38
N THR A 195 22.93 22.14 -8.22
CA THR A 195 23.16 22.29 -9.68
C THR A 195 22.09 23.14 -10.34
N LEU A 196 20.85 23.02 -9.87
CA LEU A 196 19.70 23.80 -10.32
C LEU A 196 19.00 24.37 -9.09
N TYR A 197 18.89 25.69 -9.02
CA TYR A 197 18.25 26.38 -7.90
C TYR A 197 17.27 27.45 -8.38
N ALA A 198 16.06 27.47 -7.81
CA ALA A 198 15.06 28.48 -8.09
C ALA A 198 14.36 28.98 -6.81
N ASP A 199 14.39 30.29 -6.60
CA ASP A 199 13.83 30.98 -5.44
C ASP A 199 13.03 32.26 -5.81
N GLY A 200 12.21 32.76 -4.88
CA GLY A 200 11.53 34.05 -4.94
C GLY A 200 10.48 34.14 -6.05
N GLY A 201 9.86 33.02 -6.42
CA GLY A 201 8.89 32.93 -7.51
C GLY A 201 9.52 32.86 -8.90
N SER A 202 10.81 32.54 -8.99
CA SER A 202 11.58 32.51 -10.24
C SER A 202 11.46 31.18 -10.98
N SER A 203 11.95 31.13 -12.23
CA SER A 203 11.82 29.93 -13.07
C SER A 203 13.10 29.54 -13.81
N LEU A 204 13.38 28.23 -13.81
CA LEU A 204 14.53 27.64 -14.47
C LEU A 204 14.07 26.54 -15.44
N ALA A 205 14.46 26.64 -16.71
CA ALA A 205 14.08 25.66 -17.72
C ALA A 205 15.29 25.13 -18.49
N VAL A 206 15.45 23.81 -18.52
CA VAL A 206 16.44 23.09 -19.32
C VAL A 206 15.72 22.32 -20.42
N ASN A 207 15.87 22.73 -21.68
CA ASN A 207 15.19 22.11 -22.82
C ASN A 207 16.21 21.48 -23.77
N ALA A 208 16.38 20.16 -23.71
CA ALA A 208 17.20 19.39 -24.64
C ALA A 208 16.34 18.59 -25.62
N SER A 209 16.75 18.54 -26.89
CA SER A 209 16.10 17.63 -27.87
C SER A 209 16.67 16.20 -27.81
N GLY A 210 17.86 16.03 -27.25
CA GLY A 210 18.57 14.78 -27.02
C GLY A 210 18.69 14.48 -25.53
N THR A 211 19.92 14.47 -25.02
CA THR A 211 20.25 14.03 -23.66
C THR A 211 20.39 15.19 -22.70
N VAL A 212 19.83 15.05 -21.49
CA VAL A 212 20.16 15.89 -20.34
C VAL A 212 20.91 15.05 -19.31
N THR A 213 22.07 15.52 -18.89
CA THR A 213 22.82 14.94 -17.77
C THR A 213 23.00 16.02 -16.71
N ILE A 214 22.49 15.77 -15.51
CA ILE A 214 22.64 16.64 -14.35
C ILE A 214 23.41 15.84 -13.32
N LYS A 215 24.57 16.36 -12.92
CA LYS A 215 25.31 15.83 -11.78
C LYS A 215 25.17 16.84 -10.67
N GLY A 216 24.66 16.42 -9.51
CA GLY A 216 24.43 17.29 -8.36
C GLY A 216 22.94 17.58 -8.11
N PRO A 217 22.62 18.30 -7.02
CA PRO A 217 21.26 18.33 -6.51
C PRO A 217 20.38 19.42 -7.14
N ILE A 218 19.06 19.29 -7.00
CA ILE A 218 18.05 20.22 -7.53
C ILE A 218 17.22 20.77 -6.37
N GLY A 219 17.14 22.09 -6.23
CA GLY A 219 16.37 22.77 -5.18
C GLY A 219 15.40 23.80 -5.73
N ALA A 220 14.14 23.73 -5.35
CA ALA A 220 13.16 24.79 -5.61
C ALA A 220 12.50 25.21 -4.31
N VAL A 221 12.68 26.48 -3.95
CA VAL A 221 12.23 27.07 -2.69
C VAL A 221 11.31 28.26 -2.96
N ASP A 222 10.49 28.63 -1.98
CA ASP A 222 9.46 29.67 -2.07
C ASP A 222 8.29 29.43 -3.05
N SER A 223 7.15 29.99 -2.66
CA SER A 223 5.91 29.91 -3.42
C SER A 223 6.03 30.54 -4.81
N GLY A 224 5.78 29.75 -5.84
CA GLY A 224 5.78 30.17 -7.24
C GLY A 224 7.08 29.87 -7.97
N SER A 225 8.12 29.42 -7.28
CA SER A 225 9.37 29.01 -7.91
C SER A 225 9.17 27.72 -8.70
N SER A 226 9.87 27.60 -9.84
CA SER A 226 9.69 26.45 -10.72
C SER A 226 10.95 26.00 -11.45
N ILE A 227 11.18 24.68 -11.48
CA ILE A 227 12.24 24.06 -12.28
C ILE A 227 11.61 23.08 -13.26
N THR A 228 12.03 23.17 -14.53
CA THR A 228 11.60 22.27 -15.60
C THR A 228 12.82 21.71 -16.32
N VAL A 229 12.88 20.38 -16.47
CA VAL A 229 13.92 19.70 -17.24
C VAL A 229 13.27 18.81 -18.29
N ASP A 230 13.49 19.10 -19.56
CA ASP A 230 12.96 18.34 -20.69
C ASP A 230 14.10 17.76 -21.55
N GLY A 231 13.95 16.50 -21.92
CA GLY A 231 14.93 15.74 -22.70
C GLY A 231 14.35 14.44 -23.24
N SER A 232 14.95 13.90 -24.30
CA SER A 232 14.63 12.56 -24.79
C SER A 232 15.17 11.48 -23.85
N THR A 233 16.37 11.69 -23.31
CA THR A 233 16.97 10.88 -22.23
C THR A 233 17.43 11.83 -21.13
N ILE A 234 17.10 11.53 -19.88
CA ILE A 234 17.49 12.34 -18.72
C ILE A 234 18.18 11.44 -17.70
N SER A 235 19.34 11.88 -17.22
CA SER A 235 20.07 11.24 -16.13
C SER A 235 20.38 12.28 -15.06
N LEU A 236 19.91 12.05 -13.84
CA LEU A 236 20.27 12.78 -12.64
C LEU A 236 21.13 11.87 -11.77
N THR A 237 22.32 12.31 -11.40
CA THR A 237 23.21 11.57 -10.49
C THR A 237 23.70 12.49 -9.39
N HIS A 238 23.55 12.09 -8.14
CA HIS A 238 24.16 12.76 -7.00
C HIS A 238 24.64 11.70 -6.01
N ASN A 239 25.94 11.42 -6.02
CA ASN A 239 26.58 10.55 -5.04
C ASN A 239 27.62 11.39 -4.33
N THR A 240 27.33 11.81 -3.10
CA THR A 240 28.34 12.38 -2.21
C THR A 240 29.23 11.25 -1.69
N VAL A 241 30.02 10.63 -2.56
CA VAL A 241 31.17 9.84 -2.10
C VAL A 241 32.26 10.84 -1.75
N GLY A 242 32.21 11.35 -0.53
CA GLY A 242 33.38 11.97 0.07
C GLY A 242 34.49 10.92 0.15
N GLU A 243 35.44 10.95 -0.79
CA GLU A 243 36.79 10.51 -0.44
C GLU A 243 37.19 11.33 0.80
N ASP A 244 37.46 10.65 1.91
CA ASP A 244 38.02 11.16 3.18
C ASP A 244 37.10 11.45 4.39
N GLY A 245 35.92 10.84 4.49
CA GLY A 245 35.27 10.61 5.80
C GLY A 245 34.97 11.88 6.63
N VAL A 246 34.73 13.01 5.96
CA VAL A 246 34.24 14.24 6.59
C VAL A 246 32.72 14.25 6.48
N THR A 247 32.05 14.13 7.62
CA THR A 247 30.60 14.31 7.75
C THR A 247 30.27 15.81 7.62
N TYR A 248 29.55 16.20 6.58
CA TYR A 248 29.00 17.56 6.42
C TYR A 248 27.76 17.70 7.30
N ASN A 249 27.58 18.88 7.91
CA ASN A 249 26.71 19.08 9.09
C ASN A 249 25.56 20.08 8.84
N TYR A 250 25.09 20.23 7.59
CA TYR A 250 24.02 21.18 7.25
C TYR A 250 22.87 20.50 6.48
N ASP A 251 21.65 20.79 6.94
CA ASP A 251 20.38 20.07 6.65
C ASP A 251 19.78 20.24 5.22
N LEU A 252 20.43 21.00 4.34
CA LEU A 252 19.97 21.23 2.94
C LEU A 252 20.99 20.78 1.88
N GLU A 253 22.25 20.61 2.26
CA GLU A 253 23.42 20.43 1.38
C GLU A 253 23.58 18.98 0.87
N THR A 254 22.68 18.07 1.25
CA THR A 254 22.89 16.62 1.11
C THR A 254 21.77 15.87 0.34
N ARG A 255 20.73 16.59 -0.10
CA ARG A 255 19.55 15.99 -0.75
C ARG A 255 19.65 16.04 -2.27
N GLY A 256 19.27 14.98 -2.97
CA GLY A 256 19.26 14.92 -4.43
C GLY A 256 18.22 15.84 -5.08
N ILE A 257 16.98 15.84 -4.59
CA ILE A 257 15.91 16.75 -5.05
C ILE A 257 15.15 17.31 -3.84
N HIS A 258 14.99 18.63 -3.77
CA HIS A 258 14.25 19.34 -2.73
C HIS A 258 13.21 20.27 -3.35
N VAL A 259 11.94 20.14 -2.93
CA VAL A 259 10.85 21.07 -3.28
C VAL A 259 10.16 21.58 -2.02
N GLU A 260 10.16 22.89 -1.79
CA GLU A 260 9.50 23.52 -0.63
C GLU A 260 8.10 24.10 -0.93
N GLU A 261 7.49 24.68 0.09
CA GLU A 261 6.11 25.18 0.10
C GLU A 261 5.81 26.09 -1.10
N GLY A 262 4.89 25.63 -1.94
CA GLY A 262 4.42 26.37 -3.12
C GLY A 262 5.38 26.37 -4.31
N ALA A 263 6.54 25.71 -4.21
CA ALA A 263 7.47 25.51 -5.32
C ALA A 263 7.09 24.30 -6.17
N SER A 264 7.64 24.22 -7.40
CA SER A 264 7.36 23.10 -8.30
C SER A 264 8.59 22.64 -9.10
N VAL A 265 8.75 21.33 -9.22
CA VAL A 265 9.80 20.71 -10.05
C VAL A 265 9.16 19.69 -10.98
N ARG A 266 9.49 19.78 -12.27
CA ARG A 266 9.10 18.79 -13.28
C ARG A 266 10.31 18.31 -14.07
N ILE A 267 10.52 16.99 -14.07
CA ILE A 267 11.61 16.34 -14.82
C ILE A 267 11.01 15.35 -15.82
N GLY A 268 11.27 15.60 -17.09
CA GLY A 268 10.77 14.82 -18.21
C GLY A 268 9.34 15.13 -18.59
N SER A 269 8.88 14.44 -19.64
CA SER A 269 7.53 14.50 -20.19
C SER A 269 7.10 13.12 -20.69
N ASP A 270 5.85 12.97 -21.15
CA ASP A 270 5.39 11.75 -21.83
C ASP A 270 6.17 11.41 -23.12
N SER A 271 6.96 12.36 -23.63
CA SER A 271 7.86 12.17 -24.77
C SER A 271 9.29 11.75 -24.38
N THR A 272 9.64 11.82 -23.09
CA THR A 272 10.92 11.37 -22.56
C THR A 272 10.98 9.84 -22.64
N THR A 273 11.98 9.31 -23.33
CA THR A 273 12.12 7.87 -23.55
C THR A 273 12.68 7.15 -22.31
N SER A 274 13.60 7.81 -21.60
CA SER A 274 14.22 7.26 -20.39
C SER A 274 14.54 8.37 -19.39
N LEU A 275 14.14 8.17 -18.14
CA LEU A 275 14.51 8.98 -16.98
C LEU A 275 15.18 8.08 -15.94
N ALA A 276 16.43 8.37 -15.62
CA ALA A 276 17.18 7.72 -14.55
C ALA A 276 17.53 8.75 -13.48
N ILE A 277 17.15 8.48 -12.24
CA ILE A 277 17.52 9.25 -11.06
C ILE A 277 18.28 8.32 -10.13
N ASP A 278 19.52 8.66 -9.82
CA ASP A 278 20.40 7.92 -8.93
C ASP A 278 20.96 8.90 -7.91
N VAL A 279 20.36 8.92 -6.72
CA VAL A 279 20.66 9.90 -5.68
C VAL A 279 20.88 9.20 -4.34
N GLU A 280 21.98 9.52 -3.69
CA GLU A 280 22.35 9.05 -2.36
C GLU A 280 22.58 10.27 -1.47
N ASN A 281 22.13 10.21 -0.22
CA ASN A 281 22.46 11.17 0.82
C ASN A 281 23.61 10.61 1.68
N SER A 282 24.48 11.48 2.18
CA SER A 282 25.55 11.13 3.13
C SER A 282 25.15 11.31 4.60
N SER A 283 23.89 11.67 4.86
CA SER A 283 23.28 11.92 6.18
C SER A 283 22.03 11.06 6.38
N ASP A 284 21.50 11.02 7.61
CA ASP A 284 20.26 10.29 7.97
C ASP A 284 18.97 10.87 7.34
N ASP A 285 19.10 11.81 6.40
CA ASP A 285 18.01 12.54 5.74
C ASP A 285 17.69 11.97 4.34
N SER A 286 16.48 12.21 3.85
CA SER A 286 16.00 11.59 2.59
C SER A 286 16.65 12.14 1.33
N SER A 287 16.82 11.29 0.32
CA SER A 287 17.44 11.65 -0.95
C SER A 287 16.52 12.50 -1.86
N ILE A 288 15.20 12.37 -1.72
CA ILE A 288 14.19 13.20 -2.42
C ILE A 288 13.16 13.70 -1.40
N VAL A 289 12.91 15.02 -1.37
CA VAL A 289 11.96 15.64 -0.43
C VAL A 289 10.99 16.61 -1.12
N VAL A 290 9.72 16.48 -0.78
CA VAL A 290 8.62 17.39 -1.12
C VAL A 290 8.00 17.87 0.18
N SER A 291 8.16 19.16 0.50
CA SER A 291 7.70 19.79 1.74
C SER A 291 6.76 20.96 1.45
N GLY A 292 5.69 21.06 2.24
CA GLY A 292 4.65 22.07 2.12
C GLY A 292 3.45 21.65 1.28
N GLY A 293 2.25 22.06 1.68
CA GLY A 293 0.98 21.59 1.13
C GLY A 293 0.74 22.00 -0.33
N ALA A 294 1.31 23.12 -0.78
CA ALA A 294 1.23 23.58 -2.17
C ALA A 294 2.42 23.15 -3.05
N SER A 295 3.39 22.41 -2.51
CA SER A 295 4.57 21.95 -3.25
C SER A 295 4.23 20.85 -4.28
N LYS A 296 5.03 20.76 -5.34
CA LYS A 296 4.79 19.79 -6.42
C LYS A 296 6.08 19.22 -7.03
N LEU A 297 6.22 17.90 -7.05
CA LEU A 297 7.25 17.18 -7.81
C LEU A 297 6.61 16.23 -8.82
N GLU A 298 7.03 16.34 -10.08
CA GLU A 298 6.55 15.50 -11.19
C GLU A 298 7.71 14.90 -11.99
N LEU A 299 7.72 13.58 -12.12
CA LEU A 299 8.74 12.83 -12.86
C LEU A 299 8.06 12.05 -13.98
N TYR A 300 8.46 12.26 -15.24
CA TYR A 300 7.81 11.64 -16.40
C TYR A 300 8.79 10.98 -17.38
N GLY A 301 8.35 9.88 -17.99
CA GLY A 301 9.08 9.18 -19.04
C GLY A 301 8.44 7.83 -19.39
N LYS A 302 8.90 7.21 -20.49
CA LYS A 302 8.47 5.86 -20.89
C LYS A 302 9.08 4.79 -20.00
N THR A 303 10.36 4.89 -19.71
CA THR A 303 11.06 4.08 -18.70
C THR A 303 11.57 5.01 -17.62
N ILE A 304 11.19 4.75 -16.36
CA ILE A 304 11.63 5.52 -15.20
C ILE A 304 12.31 4.57 -14.22
N SER A 305 13.52 4.91 -13.80
CA SER A 305 14.24 4.25 -12.71
C SER A 305 14.64 5.30 -11.69
N VAL A 306 14.21 5.11 -10.44
CA VAL A 306 14.59 5.97 -9.31
C VAL A 306 15.30 5.11 -8.27
N THR A 307 16.57 5.41 -8.02
CA THR A 307 17.34 4.90 -6.89
C THR A 307 17.53 6.04 -5.90
N ALA A 308 16.98 5.86 -4.70
CA ALA A 308 17.02 6.81 -3.59
C ALA A 308 17.20 6.01 -2.30
N GLU A 309 18.43 5.68 -1.93
CA GLU A 309 18.74 4.74 -0.83
C GLU A 309 18.13 5.19 0.50
N ASP A 310 18.20 6.49 0.80
CA ASP A 310 17.65 7.10 2.02
C ASP A 310 16.17 7.49 1.90
N GLY A 311 15.58 7.24 0.73
CA GLY A 311 14.15 7.32 0.50
C GLY A 311 13.62 8.57 -0.21
N ILE A 312 12.35 8.46 -0.56
CA ILE A 312 11.54 9.49 -1.23
C ILE A 312 10.46 9.94 -0.26
N HIS A 313 10.54 11.16 0.22
CA HIS A 313 9.68 11.68 1.27
C HIS A 313 8.79 12.82 0.76
N ASN A 314 7.49 12.62 0.82
CA ASN A 314 6.48 13.65 0.61
C ASN A 314 5.88 14.01 1.97
N GLY A 315 6.44 15.04 2.62
CA GLY A 315 6.32 15.31 4.05
C GLY A 315 7.31 14.50 4.91
N LYS A 316 7.50 14.90 6.18
CA LYS A 316 8.48 14.27 7.10
C LYS A 316 7.90 14.09 8.51
N LEU A 317 8.21 12.95 9.13
CA LEU A 317 7.96 12.66 10.55
C LEU A 317 9.22 12.94 11.39
N THR A 318 9.04 13.40 12.62
CA THR A 318 10.11 13.44 13.61
C THR A 318 10.31 12.05 14.22
N GLY A 319 11.57 11.59 14.27
CA GLY A 319 11.90 10.24 14.77
C GLY A 319 11.58 9.99 16.25
N GLU A 320 11.40 11.04 17.07
CA GLU A 320 11.21 10.88 18.53
C GLU A 320 9.74 10.86 19.00
N THR A 321 8.82 11.50 18.29
CA THR A 321 7.43 11.69 18.78
C THR A 321 6.36 11.29 17.78
N PHE A 322 6.73 10.78 16.60
CA PHE A 322 5.84 10.64 15.46
C PHE A 322 5.13 11.95 15.10
N ASP A 323 5.57 13.12 15.57
CA ASP A 323 4.97 14.39 15.17
C ASP A 323 5.40 14.74 13.74
N THR A 324 4.55 15.48 13.00
CA THR A 324 4.90 15.92 11.65
C THR A 324 5.85 17.11 11.75
N GLU A 325 7.01 17.01 11.10
CA GLU A 325 7.95 18.13 10.99
C GLU A 325 7.48 19.11 9.91
N TYR A 326 7.11 18.57 8.74
CA TYR A 326 6.54 19.31 7.62
C TYR A 326 5.45 18.46 6.93
N GLU A 327 4.33 19.09 6.57
CA GLU A 327 3.30 18.44 5.73
C GLU A 327 3.80 18.31 4.28
N GLY A 328 3.44 17.23 3.59
CA GLY A 328 3.77 17.04 2.18
C GLY A 328 2.79 17.73 1.22
N GLY A 329 3.18 17.78 -0.06
CA GLY A 329 2.38 18.28 -1.17
C GLY A 329 2.08 17.19 -2.21
N SER A 330 2.23 17.50 -3.50
CA SER A 330 1.94 16.57 -4.59
C SER A 330 3.21 15.94 -5.18
N LEU A 331 3.36 14.63 -5.06
CA LEU A 331 4.41 13.83 -5.72
C LEU A 331 3.81 12.92 -6.79
N VAL A 332 4.25 13.02 -8.03
CA VAL A 332 3.83 12.17 -9.14
C VAL A 332 5.05 11.57 -9.85
N ILE A 333 5.08 10.24 -9.97
CA ILE A 333 6.12 9.52 -10.72
C ILE A 333 5.44 8.67 -11.79
N GLY A 334 5.69 9.00 -13.05
CA GLY A 334 5.12 8.37 -14.23
C GLY A 334 3.74 8.90 -14.63
N SER A 335 3.19 8.31 -15.68
CA SER A 335 1.86 8.56 -16.20
C SER A 335 1.26 7.27 -16.77
N ASP A 336 0.00 7.29 -17.24
CA ASP A 336 -0.58 6.16 -17.99
C ASP A 336 0.18 5.87 -19.30
N SER A 337 1.09 6.75 -19.71
CA SER A 337 1.95 6.57 -20.88
C SER A 337 3.32 5.96 -20.54
N THR A 338 3.63 5.77 -19.26
CA THR A 338 4.85 5.12 -18.77
C THR A 338 4.73 3.60 -18.95
N ASP A 339 5.72 3.00 -19.61
CA ASP A 339 5.77 1.57 -19.86
C ASP A 339 6.28 0.83 -18.60
N SER A 340 7.34 1.36 -17.97
CA SER A 340 7.99 0.75 -16.82
C SER A 340 8.43 1.80 -15.79
N LEU A 341 8.09 1.55 -14.52
CA LEU A 341 8.53 2.33 -13.36
C LEU A 341 9.17 1.39 -12.33
N ILE A 342 10.45 1.64 -12.01
CA ILE A 342 11.16 0.94 -10.94
C ILE A 342 11.61 1.96 -9.90
N VAL A 343 11.28 1.72 -8.64
CA VAL A 343 11.71 2.53 -7.50
C VAL A 343 12.46 1.67 -6.50
N ASN A 344 13.72 2.03 -6.26
CA ASN A 344 14.65 1.40 -5.32
C ASN A 344 14.93 2.38 -4.18
N GLY A 345 14.13 2.28 -3.12
CA GLY A 345 14.19 3.20 -1.99
C GLY A 345 12.85 3.23 -1.25
N PRO A 346 12.83 3.46 0.07
CA PRO A 346 11.57 3.59 0.79
C PRO A 346 10.80 4.84 0.32
N ILE A 347 9.47 4.78 0.34
CA ILE A 347 8.60 5.92 0.01
C ILE A 347 7.78 6.29 1.24
N GLN A 348 7.74 7.57 1.60
CA GLN A 348 6.91 8.09 2.69
C GLN A 348 5.97 9.19 2.19
N THR A 349 4.70 9.12 2.60
CA THR A 349 3.68 10.16 2.32
C THR A 349 3.04 10.58 3.64
N VAL A 350 3.25 11.83 4.06
CA VAL A 350 2.96 12.30 5.42
C VAL A 350 2.18 13.62 5.40
N GLY A 351 1.03 13.64 6.07
CA GLY A 351 0.20 14.85 6.25
C GLY A 351 -1.03 14.87 5.36
N SER A 352 -2.06 15.63 5.75
CA SER A 352 -3.38 15.61 5.08
C SER A 352 -3.39 16.18 3.66
N ASP A 353 -2.46 17.07 3.34
CA ASP A 353 -2.30 17.65 2.01
C ASP A 353 -1.36 16.82 1.12
N ALA A 354 -0.66 15.82 1.69
CA ALA A 354 0.30 15.00 0.99
C ALA A 354 -0.38 13.96 0.09
N SER A 355 -0.06 13.99 -1.21
CA SER A 355 -0.53 13.02 -2.19
C SER A 355 0.62 12.49 -3.03
N THR A 356 0.82 11.17 -3.00
CA THR A 356 1.83 10.48 -3.80
C THR A 356 1.17 9.55 -4.82
N LYS A 357 1.57 9.66 -6.09
CA LYS A 357 1.05 8.84 -7.19
C LYS A 357 2.17 8.19 -7.98
N LEU A 358 2.12 6.87 -8.13
CA LEU A 358 3.01 6.09 -8.98
C LEU A 358 2.19 5.52 -10.13
N LEU A 359 2.55 5.83 -11.37
CA LEU A 359 1.75 5.49 -12.56
C LEU A 359 2.63 4.84 -13.64
N GLY A 360 2.04 3.87 -14.35
CA GLY A 360 2.69 3.15 -15.44
C GLY A 360 2.01 1.81 -15.74
N SER A 361 2.48 1.15 -16.80
CA SER A 361 1.97 -0.16 -17.22
C SER A 361 2.56 -1.28 -16.33
N SER A 362 3.86 -1.21 -16.03
CA SER A 362 4.51 -2.06 -15.04
C SER A 362 5.16 -1.20 -13.94
N ILE A 363 4.79 -1.45 -12.69
CA ILE A 363 5.29 -0.69 -11.53
C ILE A 363 5.92 -1.68 -10.54
N ALA A 364 7.16 -1.43 -10.14
CA ALA A 364 7.85 -2.18 -9.11
C ALA A 364 8.47 -1.24 -8.07
N VAL A 365 8.02 -1.34 -6.83
CA VAL A 365 8.62 -0.66 -5.68
C VAL A 365 9.32 -1.71 -4.81
N GLN A 366 10.65 -1.72 -4.85
CA GLN A 366 11.49 -2.76 -4.25
C GLN A 366 11.84 -2.50 -2.78
N SER A 367 11.02 -1.70 -2.09
CA SER A 367 11.22 -1.32 -0.70
C SER A 367 9.89 -1.02 -0.02
N ARG A 368 9.95 -0.69 1.28
CA ARG A 368 8.79 -0.33 2.09
C ARG A 368 8.14 0.96 1.62
N ILE A 369 6.82 0.95 1.56
CA ILE A 369 6.00 2.16 1.38
C ILE A 369 5.25 2.46 2.66
N GLY A 370 5.34 3.70 3.12
CA GLY A 370 4.66 4.20 4.32
C GLY A 370 3.76 5.40 4.03
N THR A 371 2.51 5.34 4.46
CA THR A 371 1.56 6.47 4.43
C THR A 371 1.18 6.81 5.87
N TYR A 372 1.19 8.09 6.22
CA TYR A 372 1.01 8.53 7.61
C TYR A 372 0.12 9.78 7.72
N ARG A 373 -0.67 9.86 8.80
CA ARG A 373 -1.32 11.09 9.29
C ARG A 373 -2.14 11.84 8.23
N GLY A 374 -3.08 11.16 7.60
CA GLY A 374 -3.95 11.76 6.58
C GLY A 374 -3.41 11.71 5.16
N GLY A 375 -2.16 11.25 4.96
CA GLY A 375 -1.55 11.10 3.65
C GLY A 375 -2.35 10.21 2.70
N ALA A 376 -2.21 10.50 1.40
CA ALA A 376 -2.88 9.76 0.34
C ALA A 376 -1.89 9.16 -0.66
N LEU A 377 -1.96 7.83 -0.85
CA LEU A 377 -1.12 7.09 -1.78
C LEU A 377 -1.97 6.43 -2.88
N THR A 378 -1.52 6.53 -4.13
CA THR A 378 -2.10 5.80 -5.25
C THR A 378 -0.99 5.13 -6.08
N ILE A 379 -1.13 3.83 -6.32
CA ILE A 379 -0.21 3.07 -7.17
C ILE A 379 -1.00 2.43 -8.30
N GLY A 380 -0.60 2.72 -9.53
CA GLY A 380 -1.23 2.23 -10.74
C GLY A 380 -2.57 2.87 -11.06
N SER A 381 -3.15 2.41 -12.15
CA SER A 381 -4.46 2.77 -12.66
C SER A 381 -5.15 1.53 -13.23
N LYS A 382 -6.38 1.67 -13.75
CA LYS A 382 -7.10 0.55 -14.37
C LYS A 382 -6.42 0.00 -15.63
N SER A 383 -5.49 0.76 -16.21
CA SER A 383 -4.68 0.32 -17.36
C SER A 383 -3.34 -0.27 -16.95
N THR A 384 -2.98 -0.26 -15.66
CA THR A 384 -1.74 -0.87 -15.18
C THR A 384 -1.84 -2.39 -15.31
N GLU A 385 -0.86 -2.99 -15.99
CA GLU A 385 -0.79 -4.43 -16.21
C GLU A 385 -0.29 -5.14 -14.95
N SER A 386 0.77 -4.63 -14.31
CA SER A 386 1.37 -5.26 -13.14
C SER A 386 1.83 -4.26 -12.08
N VAL A 387 1.56 -4.56 -10.81
CA VAL A 387 2.09 -3.83 -9.65
C VAL A 387 2.80 -4.80 -8.71
N TYR A 388 4.03 -4.47 -8.33
CA TYR A 388 4.77 -5.10 -7.25
C TYR A 388 5.13 -4.06 -6.18
N VAL A 389 4.79 -4.36 -4.92
CA VAL A 389 5.21 -3.58 -3.75
C VAL A 389 5.78 -4.55 -2.72
N ASP A 390 6.93 -4.21 -2.13
CA ASP A 390 7.59 -5.08 -1.15
C ASP A 390 6.81 -5.17 0.17
N THR A 391 6.59 -4.03 0.86
CA THR A 391 5.78 -3.96 2.09
C THR A 391 4.98 -2.67 2.13
N LEU A 392 3.78 -2.73 2.72
CA LEU A 392 2.85 -1.59 2.84
C LEU A 392 2.59 -1.27 4.31
N PHE A 393 2.69 0.00 4.67
CA PHE A 393 2.41 0.49 6.01
C PHE A 393 1.54 1.75 5.96
N ASP A 394 0.39 1.73 6.64
CA ASP A 394 -0.57 2.82 6.71
C ASP A 394 -0.92 3.12 8.16
N SER A 395 -0.83 4.38 8.59
CA SER A 395 -1.11 4.75 9.98
C SER A 395 -1.68 6.15 10.15
N VAL A 396 -2.73 6.25 10.97
CA VAL A 396 -3.43 7.50 11.34
C VAL A 396 -4.17 8.12 10.15
N ASN A 397 -5.43 7.70 9.94
CA ASN A 397 -6.41 8.27 9.01
C ASN A 397 -5.94 8.40 7.55
N THR A 398 -5.12 7.48 7.05
CA THR A 398 -4.57 7.54 5.67
C THR A 398 -5.52 6.94 4.64
N LYS A 399 -5.20 7.16 3.36
CA LYS A 399 -5.90 6.55 2.23
C LYS A 399 -4.91 6.00 1.22
N THR A 400 -4.89 4.68 1.06
CA THR A 400 -4.06 4.02 0.06
C THR A 400 -4.92 3.26 -0.95
N THR A 401 -4.60 3.39 -2.23
CA THR A 401 -5.26 2.66 -3.31
C THR A 401 -4.23 2.09 -4.27
N ILE A 402 -4.29 0.78 -4.51
CA ILE A 402 -3.41 0.07 -5.44
C ILE A 402 -4.28 -0.56 -6.53
N LEU A 403 -4.03 -0.22 -7.79
CA LEU A 403 -4.78 -0.70 -8.96
C LEU A 403 -3.84 -1.34 -9.98
N GLY A 404 -4.32 -2.41 -10.62
CA GLY A 404 -3.63 -3.12 -11.68
C GLY A 404 -4.37 -4.40 -12.05
N ASN A 405 -3.98 -5.02 -13.16
CA ASN A 405 -4.49 -6.34 -13.56
C ASN A 405 -3.92 -7.46 -12.68
N ASP A 406 -2.61 -7.45 -12.45
CA ASP A 406 -1.91 -8.36 -11.57
C ASP A 406 -1.19 -7.58 -10.45
N ILE A 407 -1.58 -7.79 -9.20
CA ILE A 407 -1.04 -7.08 -8.04
C ILE A 407 -0.37 -8.07 -7.11
N THR A 408 0.89 -7.80 -6.75
CA THR A 408 1.65 -8.58 -5.76
C THR A 408 2.16 -7.66 -4.65
N ILE A 409 1.79 -7.98 -3.41
CA ILE A 409 2.41 -7.41 -2.21
C ILE A 409 3.30 -8.48 -1.61
N GLY A 410 4.61 -8.24 -1.63
CA GLY A 410 5.62 -9.16 -1.12
C GLY A 410 5.77 -9.11 0.40
N ASN A 411 6.93 -9.53 0.87
CA ASN A 411 7.43 -9.21 2.21
C ASN A 411 8.95 -9.18 2.20
N ARG A 412 9.51 -8.42 3.13
CA ARG A 412 10.95 -8.39 3.37
C ARG A 412 11.27 -9.23 4.60
N SER A 413 12.14 -10.21 4.42
CA SER A 413 12.81 -10.87 5.55
C SER A 413 14.19 -10.25 5.78
N TYR A 414 14.53 -10.02 7.05
CA TYR A 414 15.84 -9.57 7.48
C TYR A 414 16.37 -10.47 8.58
N TYR A 415 17.69 -10.63 8.64
CA TYR A 415 18.33 -11.38 9.71
C TYR A 415 18.72 -10.43 10.84
N LEU A 416 18.27 -10.72 12.06
CA LEU A 416 18.72 -10.07 13.28
C LEU A 416 19.19 -11.16 14.26
N ASP A 417 20.39 -11.02 14.82
CA ASP A 417 20.99 -12.00 15.75
C ASP A 417 20.98 -13.46 15.28
N GLY A 418 21.06 -13.69 13.96
CA GLY A 418 21.04 -15.03 13.37
C GLY A 418 19.65 -15.68 13.30
N MET A 419 18.59 -14.96 13.68
CA MET A 419 17.19 -15.32 13.44
C MET A 419 16.65 -14.57 12.23
N LEU A 420 15.86 -15.25 11.42
CA LEU A 420 15.12 -14.63 10.32
C LEU A 420 13.89 -13.95 10.93
N TYR A 421 13.81 -12.63 10.81
CA TYR A 421 12.64 -11.85 11.12
C TYR A 421 12.00 -11.41 9.80
N SER A 422 10.71 -11.56 9.71
CA SER A 422 9.90 -11.07 8.61
C SER A 422 9.18 -9.82 9.07
N SER A 423 9.19 -8.79 8.23
CA SER A 423 8.23 -7.70 8.39
C SER A 423 6.85 -8.16 7.88
N PRO A 424 5.76 -7.66 8.47
CA PRO A 424 4.44 -7.80 7.90
C PRO A 424 4.43 -7.35 6.43
N SER A 425 3.64 -8.03 5.60
CA SER A 425 3.41 -7.59 4.22
C SER A 425 2.60 -6.30 4.21
N ILE A 426 1.61 -6.21 5.10
CA ILE A 426 0.65 -5.12 5.19
C ILE A 426 0.41 -4.81 6.66
N ASP A 427 0.60 -3.55 7.03
CA ASP A 427 0.33 -2.97 8.35
C ASP A 427 -0.63 -1.79 8.20
N ILE A 428 -1.79 -1.82 8.87
CA ILE A 428 -2.81 -0.76 8.72
C ILE A 428 -3.40 -0.39 10.08
N TYR A 429 -3.22 0.87 10.48
CA TYR A 429 -3.53 1.35 11.83
C TYR A 429 -4.38 2.63 11.86
N ASP A 430 -5.15 2.80 12.93
CA ASP A 430 -5.69 4.09 13.41
C ASP A 430 -6.57 4.85 12.40
N GLY A 431 -7.66 4.22 11.94
CA GLY A 431 -8.67 4.82 11.06
C GLY A 431 -8.24 4.92 9.59
N SER A 432 -7.14 4.27 9.23
CA SER A 432 -6.62 4.24 7.87
C SER A 432 -7.43 3.31 6.96
N ILE A 433 -7.46 3.62 5.67
CA ILE A 433 -8.25 2.89 4.67
C ILE A 433 -7.35 2.47 3.52
N VAL A 434 -7.28 1.17 3.24
CA VAL A 434 -6.50 0.58 2.16
C VAL A 434 -7.41 -0.21 1.22
N THR A 435 -7.28 0.03 -0.08
CA THR A 435 -7.95 -0.76 -1.13
C THR A 435 -6.94 -1.28 -2.14
N ILE A 436 -6.93 -2.59 -2.36
CA ILE A 436 -6.04 -3.28 -3.30
C ILE A 436 -6.89 -4.01 -4.33
N GLY A 437 -6.72 -3.62 -5.60
CA GLY A 437 -7.45 -4.13 -6.75
C GLY A 437 -8.85 -3.54 -6.91
N ASP A 438 -9.48 -3.88 -8.02
CA ASP A 438 -10.87 -3.56 -8.32
C ASP A 438 -11.57 -4.72 -9.06
N ASP A 439 -12.81 -4.51 -9.51
CA ASP A 439 -13.62 -5.53 -10.18
C ASP A 439 -13.02 -6.00 -11.53
N THR A 440 -11.98 -5.33 -12.03
CA THR A 440 -11.25 -5.69 -13.26
C THR A 440 -9.87 -6.31 -12.99
N THR A 441 -9.43 -6.33 -11.73
CA THR A 441 -8.18 -6.98 -11.33
C THR A 441 -8.30 -8.49 -11.50
N ALA A 442 -7.38 -9.09 -12.28
CA ALA A 442 -7.34 -10.52 -12.48
C ALA A 442 -6.84 -11.24 -11.23
N THR A 443 -5.70 -10.79 -10.69
CA THR A 443 -5.06 -11.45 -9.56
C THR A 443 -4.60 -10.45 -8.49
N VAL A 444 -4.86 -10.79 -7.22
CA VAL A 444 -4.23 -10.14 -6.05
C VAL A 444 -3.51 -11.23 -5.26
N THR A 445 -2.20 -11.08 -5.12
CA THR A 445 -1.36 -11.97 -4.34
C THR A 445 -0.72 -11.21 -3.19
N ILE A 446 -0.90 -11.69 -1.96
CA ILE A 446 -0.27 -11.14 -0.76
C ILE A 446 0.59 -12.22 -0.11
N GLY A 447 1.86 -11.93 0.08
CA GLY A 447 2.82 -12.78 0.79
C GLY A 447 4.13 -12.99 0.03
N GLY A 448 5.10 -13.61 0.72
CA GLY A 448 6.41 -13.99 0.19
C GLY A 448 7.11 -15.01 1.10
N ASP A 449 8.36 -14.75 1.51
CA ASP A 449 9.15 -15.61 2.39
C ASP A 449 8.53 -15.78 3.80
N VAL A 450 9.05 -16.74 4.57
CA VAL A 450 8.58 -17.18 5.91
C VAL A 450 8.20 -16.01 6.84
N GLY A 451 6.97 -16.03 7.37
CA GLY A 451 6.50 -15.16 8.46
C GLY A 451 5.97 -13.76 8.08
N ALA A 452 5.56 -13.54 6.82
CA ALA A 452 4.75 -12.36 6.52
C ALA A 452 3.49 -12.30 7.42
N ASP A 453 2.85 -11.15 7.57
CA ASP A 453 1.55 -11.03 8.23
C ASP A 453 0.73 -9.92 7.56
N ILE A 454 -0.58 -9.96 7.73
CA ILE A 454 -1.47 -8.81 7.48
C ILE A 454 -1.98 -8.36 8.84
N ASP A 455 -1.56 -7.18 9.29
CA ASP A 455 -2.04 -6.59 10.55
C ASP A 455 -2.98 -5.41 10.25
N VAL A 456 -4.20 -5.49 10.75
CA VAL A 456 -5.23 -4.46 10.62
C VAL A 456 -5.76 -4.13 12.01
N GLN A 457 -5.46 -2.92 12.50
CA GLN A 457 -5.91 -2.45 13.81
C GLN A 457 -6.64 -1.10 13.73
N ASP A 458 -7.90 -1.09 14.18
CA ASP A 458 -8.81 0.06 14.09
C ASP A 458 -8.88 0.67 12.68
N ALA A 459 -8.86 -0.16 11.64
CA ALA A 459 -8.67 0.27 10.26
C ALA A 459 -9.45 -0.56 9.24
N ASP A 460 -9.51 -0.11 7.99
CA ASP A 460 -10.25 -0.77 6.92
C ASP A 460 -9.32 -1.27 5.80
N LEU A 461 -9.41 -2.56 5.48
CA LEU A 461 -8.75 -3.21 4.35
C LEU A 461 -9.78 -3.80 3.39
N THR A 462 -9.64 -3.49 2.09
CA THR A 462 -10.42 -4.12 1.02
C THR A 462 -9.50 -4.73 -0.04
N LEU A 463 -9.69 -6.02 -0.31
CA LEU A 463 -9.01 -6.76 -1.37
C LEU A 463 -10.03 -7.17 -2.43
N LYS A 464 -9.78 -6.81 -3.69
CA LYS A 464 -10.68 -7.08 -4.83
C LYS A 464 -9.92 -7.66 -6.02
N GLY A 465 -10.51 -8.67 -6.65
CA GLY A 465 -10.00 -9.30 -7.86
C GLY A 465 -10.77 -10.57 -8.19
N ASN A 466 -10.49 -11.15 -9.36
CA ASN A 466 -11.07 -12.44 -9.76
C ASN A 466 -10.48 -13.60 -8.95
N GLU A 467 -9.16 -13.61 -8.76
CA GLU A 467 -8.44 -14.54 -7.90
C GLU A 467 -7.66 -13.78 -6.82
N ILE A 468 -7.89 -14.14 -5.56
CA ILE A 468 -7.18 -13.55 -4.40
C ILE A 468 -6.46 -14.67 -3.66
N VAL A 469 -5.14 -14.54 -3.54
CA VAL A 469 -4.28 -15.51 -2.85
C VAL A 469 -3.53 -14.81 -1.72
N ILE A 470 -3.74 -15.30 -0.50
CA ILE A 470 -3.11 -14.78 0.71
C ILE A 470 -2.25 -15.89 1.32
N GLY A 471 -0.94 -15.71 1.27
CA GLY A 471 0.06 -16.68 1.71
C GLY A 471 0.50 -17.60 0.58
N LEU A 472 1.82 -17.64 0.32
CA LEU A 472 2.42 -18.42 -0.77
C LEU A 472 3.02 -19.76 -0.34
N ASN A 473 3.13 -20.02 0.97
CA ASN A 473 3.69 -21.24 1.54
C ASN A 473 2.80 -21.75 2.69
N ASP A 474 2.79 -23.06 2.93
CA ASP A 474 2.09 -23.72 4.07
C ASP A 474 2.73 -23.38 5.45
N ASP A 475 3.45 -22.26 5.55
CA ASP A 475 4.28 -21.95 6.70
C ASP A 475 3.44 -21.40 7.86
N GLN A 476 3.70 -21.93 9.05
CA GLN A 476 2.77 -21.84 10.20
C GLN A 476 2.80 -20.49 10.92
N HIS A 477 3.60 -19.55 10.43
CA HIS A 477 3.82 -18.23 11.03
C HIS A 477 3.18 -17.08 10.25
N PHE A 478 2.52 -17.34 9.11
CA PHE A 478 1.76 -16.32 8.38
C PHE A 478 0.36 -16.22 9.03
N ALA A 479 -0.15 -15.03 9.36
CA ALA A 479 -1.51 -14.82 9.83
C ALA A 479 -2.11 -13.49 9.37
N ILE A 480 -3.44 -13.48 9.25
CA ILE A 480 -4.21 -12.23 9.18
C ILE A 480 -4.64 -11.90 10.60
N TYR A 481 -4.09 -10.83 11.16
CA TYR A 481 -4.47 -10.24 12.45
C TYR A 481 -5.43 -9.08 12.19
N HIS A 482 -6.65 -9.19 12.72
CA HIS A 482 -7.63 -8.11 12.66
C HIS A 482 -8.07 -7.77 14.08
N ASP A 483 -7.54 -6.65 14.58
CA ASP A 483 -7.56 -6.31 16.00
C ASP A 483 -8.21 -4.95 16.31
N TYR A 484 -8.88 -4.84 17.45
CA TYR A 484 -9.31 -3.56 18.07
C TYR A 484 -10.24 -2.60 17.26
N GLY A 485 -10.74 -2.98 16.09
CA GLY A 485 -11.81 -2.31 15.37
C GLY A 485 -11.59 -2.31 13.86
N GLY A 486 -12.66 -2.04 13.10
CA GLY A 486 -12.56 -1.83 11.65
C GLY A 486 -13.12 -2.99 10.82
N THR A 487 -12.78 -2.99 9.53
CA THR A 487 -13.30 -3.93 8.55
C THR A 487 -12.22 -4.53 7.67
N VAL A 488 -12.29 -5.83 7.43
CA VAL A 488 -11.45 -6.53 6.44
C VAL A 488 -12.39 -7.20 5.44
N THR A 489 -12.36 -6.77 4.18
CA THR A 489 -13.19 -7.31 3.10
C THR A 489 -12.30 -7.98 2.06
N ILE A 490 -12.51 -9.28 1.84
CA ILE A 490 -11.72 -10.09 0.90
C ILE A 490 -12.65 -10.67 -0.17
N GLY A 491 -12.53 -10.16 -1.38
CA GLY A 491 -13.37 -10.54 -2.51
C GLY A 491 -14.81 -10.02 -2.43
N ASP A 492 -15.56 -10.27 -3.49
CA ASP A 492 -16.98 -9.96 -3.60
C ASP A 492 -17.75 -11.03 -4.41
N GLU A 493 -18.99 -10.74 -4.78
CA GLU A 493 -19.84 -11.68 -5.53
C GLU A 493 -19.34 -12.01 -6.94
N ASN A 494 -18.39 -11.24 -7.47
CA ASN A 494 -17.75 -11.47 -8.77
C ASN A 494 -16.36 -12.14 -8.63
N THR A 495 -15.88 -12.37 -7.41
CA THR A 495 -14.61 -13.07 -7.17
C THR A 495 -14.80 -14.57 -7.41
N GLU A 496 -14.03 -15.15 -8.33
CA GLU A 496 -14.07 -16.57 -8.64
C GLU A 496 -13.43 -17.42 -7.53
N SER A 497 -12.29 -16.95 -7.01
CA SER A 497 -11.55 -17.70 -5.98
C SER A 497 -10.90 -16.81 -4.93
N VAL A 498 -11.06 -17.21 -3.66
CA VAL A 498 -10.28 -16.72 -2.54
C VAL A 498 -9.56 -17.89 -1.88
N VAL A 499 -8.23 -17.81 -1.78
CA VAL A 499 -7.38 -18.81 -1.14
C VAL A 499 -6.58 -18.15 -0.02
N ILE A 500 -6.84 -18.56 1.21
CA ILE A 500 -6.15 -18.10 2.41
C ILE A 500 -5.33 -19.28 2.95
N ASN A 501 -4.03 -19.28 2.68
CA ASN A 501 -3.13 -20.36 3.09
C ASN A 501 -2.66 -20.27 4.54
N THR A 502 -3.14 -19.26 5.28
CA THR A 502 -2.78 -18.98 6.68
C THR A 502 -3.88 -19.13 7.70
N ALA A 503 -3.45 -19.01 8.97
CA ALA A 503 -4.34 -18.63 10.04
C ALA A 503 -5.03 -17.29 9.78
N LEU A 504 -6.33 -17.24 10.08
CA LEU A 504 -7.12 -16.02 10.21
C LEU A 504 -7.48 -15.83 11.68
N LEU A 505 -6.93 -14.79 12.29
CA LEU A 505 -7.03 -14.51 13.71
C LEU A 505 -7.66 -13.14 13.92
N MET A 506 -8.80 -13.10 14.60
CA MET A 506 -9.50 -11.86 14.90
C MET A 506 -9.55 -11.66 16.40
N GLN A 507 -9.09 -10.52 16.92
CA GLN A 507 -9.08 -10.27 18.35
C GLN A 507 -9.63 -8.90 18.75
N THR A 508 -10.57 -8.91 19.69
CA THR A 508 -10.89 -7.73 20.50
C THR A 508 -10.67 -8.04 21.98
N THR A 509 -10.41 -7.00 22.77
CA THR A 509 -10.38 -7.12 24.23
C THR A 509 -11.66 -6.55 24.83
N ARG A 510 -12.03 -7.02 26.03
CA ARG A 510 -13.25 -6.59 26.75
C ARG A 510 -13.42 -5.09 26.93
N ASN A 511 -12.33 -4.31 26.84
CA ASN A 511 -12.34 -2.86 27.08
C ASN A 511 -12.41 -2.05 25.77
N HIS A 512 -12.27 -2.67 24.60
CA HIS A 512 -12.39 -1.97 23.32
C HIS A 512 -13.86 -1.89 22.91
N GLN A 513 -14.29 -0.71 22.47
CA GLN A 513 -15.69 -0.43 22.14
C GLN A 513 -16.03 -0.65 20.66
N LYS A 514 -15.02 -0.86 19.81
CA LYS A 514 -15.18 -1.03 18.37
C LYS A 514 -15.21 -2.53 18.04
N SER A 515 -16.13 -2.89 17.16
CA SER A 515 -16.32 -4.24 16.63
C SER A 515 -15.38 -4.49 15.45
N ASN A 516 -14.96 -5.74 15.27
CA ASN A 516 -14.19 -6.18 14.10
C ASN A 516 -15.13 -6.95 13.18
N LEU A 517 -15.17 -6.60 11.89
CA LEU A 517 -15.90 -7.36 10.89
C LEU A 517 -14.96 -7.81 9.77
N THR A 518 -14.79 -9.11 9.61
CA THR A 518 -14.12 -9.69 8.46
C THR A 518 -15.14 -10.37 7.56
N THR A 519 -15.13 -10.04 6.27
CA THR A 519 -15.96 -10.67 5.24
C THR A 519 -15.06 -11.32 4.18
N VAL A 520 -15.38 -12.55 3.81
CA VAL A 520 -14.70 -13.28 2.74
C VAL A 520 -15.74 -13.78 1.76
N THR A 521 -15.68 -13.34 0.51
CA THR A 521 -16.68 -13.68 -0.51
C THR A 521 -16.01 -14.11 -1.81
N GLY A 522 -16.48 -15.21 -2.37
CA GLY A 522 -16.13 -15.65 -3.72
C GLY A 522 -16.87 -16.94 -4.09
N ASP A 523 -16.80 -17.37 -5.35
CA ASP A 523 -17.43 -18.63 -5.77
C ASP A 523 -16.81 -19.84 -5.04
N THR A 524 -15.48 -19.87 -4.95
CA THR A 524 -14.73 -20.86 -4.15
C THR A 524 -13.89 -20.16 -3.10
N VAL A 525 -14.13 -20.47 -1.82
CA VAL A 525 -13.32 -19.97 -0.69
C VAL A 525 -12.60 -21.13 -0.03
N THR A 526 -11.27 -21.06 0.04
CA THR A 526 -10.42 -22.08 0.67
C THR A 526 -9.59 -21.48 1.78
N PHE A 527 -9.58 -22.15 2.93
CA PHE A 527 -8.74 -21.84 4.08
C PHE A 527 -7.84 -23.05 4.39
N SER A 528 -6.53 -22.83 4.39
CA SER A 528 -5.54 -23.88 4.70
C SER A 528 -4.98 -23.79 6.13
N GLY A 529 -5.19 -22.66 6.82
CA GLY A 529 -4.85 -22.49 8.23
C GLY A 529 -6.05 -22.58 9.18
N ILE A 530 -5.82 -22.18 10.44
CA ILE A 530 -6.88 -22.12 11.45
C ILE A 530 -7.73 -20.86 11.29
N VAL A 531 -8.99 -20.91 11.70
CA VAL A 531 -9.90 -19.77 11.74
C VAL A 531 -10.37 -19.57 13.17
N SER A 532 -9.91 -18.51 13.81
CA SER A 532 -10.26 -18.23 15.20
C SER A 532 -10.67 -16.78 15.39
N THR A 533 -11.85 -16.58 15.97
CA THR A 533 -12.33 -15.27 16.39
C THR A 533 -12.39 -15.19 17.90
N TYR A 534 -11.98 -14.06 18.44
CA TYR A 534 -11.86 -13.81 19.86
C TYR A 534 -12.42 -12.43 20.21
N GLY A 535 -13.18 -12.37 21.30
CA GLY A 535 -13.61 -11.11 21.91
C GLY A 535 -14.98 -10.61 21.44
N ILE A 536 -15.59 -9.77 22.28
CA ILE A 536 -16.92 -9.23 22.07
C ILE A 536 -16.93 -8.32 20.84
N GLY A 537 -17.88 -8.56 19.93
CA GLY A 537 -18.05 -7.75 18.73
C GLY A 537 -17.13 -8.12 17.56
N SER A 538 -16.32 -9.18 17.69
CA SER A 538 -15.58 -9.77 16.57
C SER A 538 -16.49 -10.69 15.76
N SER A 539 -16.60 -10.47 14.46
CA SER A 539 -17.48 -11.25 13.58
C SER A 539 -16.78 -11.60 12.27
N LEU A 540 -16.75 -12.89 11.95
CA LEU A 540 -16.35 -13.41 10.64
C LEU A 540 -17.58 -13.84 9.84
N VAL A 541 -17.68 -13.40 8.58
CA VAL A 541 -18.70 -13.86 7.64
C VAL A 541 -18.01 -14.38 6.38
N VAL A 542 -18.26 -15.63 6.03
CA VAL A 542 -17.74 -16.25 4.80
C VAL A 542 -18.92 -16.67 3.93
N ASP A 543 -18.95 -16.22 2.68
CA ASP A 543 -19.97 -16.63 1.70
C ASP A 543 -19.34 -17.11 0.40
N GLY A 544 -19.98 -18.11 -0.20
CA GLY A 544 -19.52 -18.71 -1.45
C GLY A 544 -20.32 -19.92 -1.87
N THR A 545 -20.14 -20.35 -3.12
CA THR A 545 -20.78 -21.57 -3.64
C THR A 545 -20.12 -22.82 -3.05
N THR A 546 -18.79 -22.80 -2.95
CA THR A 546 -17.99 -23.84 -2.29
C THR A 546 -17.10 -23.22 -1.23
N ILE A 547 -17.17 -23.74 0.01
CA ILE A 547 -16.31 -23.33 1.12
C ILE A 547 -15.57 -24.56 1.65
N LEU A 548 -14.24 -24.46 1.74
CA LEU A 548 -13.36 -25.54 2.18
C LEU A 548 -12.39 -25.07 3.27
N LEU A 549 -12.39 -25.77 4.40
CA LEU A 549 -11.30 -25.70 5.40
C LEU A 549 -10.56 -27.03 5.43
N THR A 550 -9.26 -27.00 5.12
CA THR A 550 -8.45 -28.22 4.97
C THR A 550 -7.66 -28.58 6.23
N ARG A 551 -7.48 -27.64 7.16
CA ARG A 551 -6.75 -27.86 8.42
C ARG A 551 -7.59 -28.63 9.43
N ASP A 552 -7.04 -29.73 9.95
CA ASP A 552 -7.66 -30.60 10.97
C ASP A 552 -7.03 -30.47 12.37
N THR A 553 -5.89 -29.80 12.47
CA THR A 553 -5.07 -29.71 13.68
C THR A 553 -5.04 -28.28 14.24
N PRO A 554 -5.32 -28.09 15.54
CA PRO A 554 -5.25 -26.77 16.17
C PRO A 554 -3.79 -26.31 16.33
N ILE A 555 -3.60 -25.00 16.42
CA ILE A 555 -2.34 -24.42 16.92
C ILE A 555 -2.55 -24.15 18.41
N LEU A 556 -2.08 -25.05 19.27
CA LEU A 556 -2.37 -25.06 20.72
C LEU A 556 -1.98 -23.78 21.47
N GLU A 557 -1.06 -22.99 20.92
CA GLU A 557 -0.69 -21.68 21.47
C GLU A 557 -1.74 -20.58 21.18
N VAL A 558 -2.62 -20.79 20.20
CA VAL A 558 -3.56 -19.79 19.67
C VAL A 558 -5.02 -20.18 19.87
N SER A 559 -5.42 -21.42 19.55
CA SER A 559 -6.80 -21.89 19.74
C SER A 559 -6.86 -23.41 20.00
N PRO A 560 -7.77 -23.88 20.88
CA PRO A 560 -7.98 -25.32 21.10
C PRO A 560 -8.65 -26.05 19.93
N TYR A 561 -9.26 -25.33 18.97
CA TYR A 561 -9.93 -25.92 17.81
C TYR A 561 -9.49 -25.24 16.51
N PRO A 562 -9.42 -25.95 15.37
CA PRO A 562 -9.08 -25.34 14.08
C PRO A 562 -10.08 -24.26 13.64
N ILE A 563 -11.34 -24.36 14.09
CA ILE A 563 -12.41 -23.41 13.81
C ILE A 563 -13.08 -23.07 15.13
N SER A 564 -12.93 -21.82 15.60
CA SER A 564 -13.46 -21.45 16.92
C SER A 564 -13.94 -20.01 17.03
N ALA A 565 -15.16 -19.84 17.51
CA ALA A 565 -15.64 -18.60 18.09
C ALA A 565 -15.42 -18.65 19.61
N LEU A 566 -14.62 -17.73 20.13
CA LEU A 566 -14.23 -17.64 21.53
C LEU A 566 -14.62 -16.27 22.14
N TYR A 567 -15.00 -16.28 23.43
CA TYR A 567 -15.13 -15.07 24.27
C TYR A 567 -15.98 -13.91 23.69
N GLY A 568 -17.20 -14.18 23.22
CA GLY A 568 -18.12 -13.12 22.76
C GLY A 568 -18.13 -12.86 21.25
N SER A 569 -17.42 -13.68 20.48
CA SER A 569 -17.27 -13.53 19.02
C SER A 569 -18.27 -14.38 18.24
N ALA A 570 -18.38 -14.09 16.94
CA ALA A 570 -19.26 -14.80 16.01
C ALA A 570 -18.53 -15.28 14.74
N ILE A 571 -18.95 -16.43 14.21
CA ILE A 571 -18.54 -16.95 12.91
C ILE A 571 -19.79 -17.38 12.13
N ALA A 572 -19.97 -16.87 10.92
CA ALA A 572 -20.98 -17.35 9.98
C ALA A 572 -20.29 -17.91 8.72
N LEU A 573 -20.49 -19.19 8.43
CA LEU A 573 -19.96 -19.86 7.25
C LEU A 573 -21.09 -20.32 6.33
N GLY A 574 -21.07 -19.79 5.12
CA GLY A 574 -22.02 -20.11 4.07
C GLY A 574 -23.35 -19.38 4.21
N SER A 575 -24.16 -19.54 3.16
CA SER A 575 -25.49 -18.95 3.04
C SER A 575 -26.40 -19.87 2.22
N SER A 576 -27.59 -19.37 1.88
CA SER A 576 -28.51 -20.10 0.98
C SER A 576 -27.95 -20.39 -0.42
N ARG A 577 -26.87 -19.70 -0.83
CA ARG A 577 -26.18 -19.95 -2.11
C ARG A 577 -25.14 -21.06 -2.03
N THR A 578 -24.71 -21.40 -0.82
CA THR A 578 -23.63 -22.37 -0.62
C THR A 578 -24.13 -23.76 -1.00
N GLU A 579 -23.50 -24.35 -2.02
CA GLU A 579 -23.80 -25.71 -2.46
C GLU A 579 -23.05 -26.73 -1.63
N SER A 580 -21.80 -26.44 -1.28
CA SER A 580 -20.93 -27.31 -0.49
C SER A 580 -20.13 -26.54 0.57
N LEU A 581 -20.24 -26.99 1.82
CA LEU A 581 -19.44 -26.55 2.96
C LEU A 581 -18.71 -27.76 3.55
N THR A 582 -17.38 -27.80 3.47
CA THR A 582 -16.57 -28.92 3.96
C THR A 582 -15.51 -28.43 4.94
N LEU A 583 -15.55 -28.93 6.18
CA LEU A 583 -14.68 -28.51 7.28
C LEU A 583 -13.95 -29.73 7.84
N ALA A 584 -12.61 -29.76 7.72
CA ALA A 584 -11.77 -30.87 8.19
C ALA A 584 -11.61 -30.87 9.73
N GLY A 585 -11.41 -29.70 10.33
CA GLY A 585 -11.28 -29.53 11.77
C GLY A 585 -12.60 -29.53 12.54
N THR A 586 -12.52 -29.72 13.85
CA THR A 586 -13.67 -29.55 14.75
C THR A 586 -14.12 -28.09 14.75
N VAL A 587 -15.43 -27.89 14.60
CA VAL A 587 -16.06 -26.56 14.68
C VAL A 587 -16.53 -26.30 16.10
N ALA A 588 -16.11 -25.20 16.71
CA ALA A 588 -16.40 -24.92 18.11
C ALA A 588 -16.99 -23.53 18.35
N SER A 589 -18.07 -23.49 19.14
CA SER A 589 -18.54 -22.31 19.84
C SER A 589 -18.23 -22.49 21.33
N VAL A 590 -17.44 -21.57 21.91
CA VAL A 590 -16.87 -21.75 23.25
C VAL A 590 -17.05 -20.49 24.11
N SER A 591 -17.88 -20.59 25.14
CA SER A 591 -18.13 -19.52 26.12
C SER A 591 -17.68 -19.94 27.52
N LEU A 592 -16.47 -19.55 27.92
CA LEU A 592 -15.89 -19.92 29.22
C LEU A 592 -16.14 -18.90 30.34
N VAL A 593 -16.71 -17.74 30.01
CA VAL A 593 -16.92 -16.63 30.95
C VAL A 593 -18.34 -16.10 30.80
N ASP A 594 -19.02 -15.89 31.92
CA ASP A 594 -20.38 -15.33 31.91
C ASP A 594 -20.41 -13.96 31.21
N GLY A 595 -21.39 -13.76 30.32
CA GLY A 595 -21.57 -12.52 29.54
C GLY A 595 -20.69 -12.43 28.29
N THR A 596 -20.13 -13.56 27.82
CA THR A 596 -19.33 -13.64 26.58
C THR A 596 -19.93 -14.64 25.57
N ASP A 597 -21.21 -14.47 25.27
CA ASP A 597 -21.97 -15.35 24.37
C ASP A 597 -21.29 -15.47 23.00
N THR A 598 -21.05 -16.70 22.54
CA THR A 598 -20.42 -16.99 21.26
C THR A 598 -21.40 -17.60 20.29
N GLU A 599 -21.27 -17.27 19.01
CA GLU A 599 -22.16 -17.80 17.97
C GLU A 599 -21.37 -18.38 16.80
N VAL A 600 -21.72 -19.61 16.41
CA VAL A 600 -21.30 -20.18 15.13
C VAL A 600 -22.54 -20.54 14.34
N SER A 601 -22.64 -20.06 13.10
CA SER A 601 -23.72 -20.37 12.16
C SER A 601 -23.15 -21.00 10.89
N LEU A 602 -23.71 -22.15 10.49
CA LEU A 602 -23.31 -22.88 9.29
C LEU A 602 -24.52 -23.03 8.38
N ASP A 603 -24.42 -22.60 7.12
CA ASP A 603 -25.50 -22.77 6.13
C ASP A 603 -24.97 -23.26 4.77
N GLY A 604 -25.86 -23.91 4.01
CA GLY A 604 -25.56 -24.48 2.71
C GLY A 604 -26.39 -25.73 2.41
N SER A 605 -26.37 -26.18 1.15
CA SER A 605 -27.12 -27.35 0.69
C SER A 605 -26.54 -28.66 1.22
N ALA A 606 -25.22 -28.81 1.20
CA ALA A 606 -24.49 -29.96 1.74
C ALA A 606 -23.37 -29.52 2.68
N ILE A 607 -23.45 -29.92 3.95
CA ILE A 607 -22.49 -29.60 5.00
C ILE A 607 -21.79 -30.88 5.46
N THR A 608 -20.46 -30.85 5.50
CA THR A 608 -19.60 -31.96 5.99
C THR A 608 -18.65 -31.46 7.07
N LEU A 609 -18.78 -31.98 8.28
CA LEU A 609 -17.98 -31.67 9.47
C LEU A 609 -17.17 -32.92 9.83
N GLN A 610 -15.96 -33.05 9.29
CA GLN A 610 -15.21 -34.31 9.37
C GLN A 610 -14.88 -34.72 10.79
N ASN A 611 -14.56 -33.74 11.65
CA ASN A 611 -14.27 -33.94 13.07
C ASN A 611 -15.38 -33.39 14.00
N GLY A 612 -16.60 -33.29 13.47
CA GLY A 612 -17.78 -32.87 14.20
C GLY A 612 -17.79 -31.40 14.63
N ALA A 613 -18.81 -31.06 15.43
CA ALA A 613 -18.99 -29.72 15.97
C ALA A 613 -19.46 -29.73 17.42
N VAL A 614 -19.02 -28.73 18.18
CA VAL A 614 -19.26 -28.61 19.61
C VAL A 614 -19.70 -27.20 20.00
N ALA A 615 -20.73 -27.12 20.84
CA ALA A 615 -21.04 -25.92 21.62
C ALA A 615 -20.77 -26.21 23.09
N THR A 616 -19.90 -25.43 23.73
CA THR A 616 -19.51 -25.64 25.13
C THR A 616 -19.52 -24.35 25.94
N GLY A 617 -20.14 -24.41 27.10
CA GLY A 617 -20.21 -23.29 28.04
C GLY A 617 -21.51 -22.47 27.95
N ASN A 618 -21.79 -21.73 29.02
CA ASN A 618 -22.98 -20.90 29.13
C ASN A 618 -22.94 -19.73 28.15
N GLY A 619 -23.87 -19.68 27.19
CA GLY A 619 -23.90 -18.66 26.14
C GLY A 619 -23.24 -19.08 24.82
N ALA A 620 -22.67 -20.29 24.73
CA ALA A 620 -22.18 -20.83 23.46
C ALA A 620 -23.34 -21.38 22.62
N ALA A 621 -23.51 -20.85 21.41
CA ALA A 621 -24.51 -21.28 20.44
C ALA A 621 -23.85 -21.76 19.15
N LEU A 622 -24.35 -22.88 18.62
CA LEU A 622 -24.06 -23.41 17.29
C LEU A 622 -25.38 -23.64 16.55
N THR A 623 -25.57 -22.94 15.43
CA THR A 623 -26.74 -23.06 14.57
C THR A 623 -26.32 -23.66 13.23
N ILE A 624 -27.01 -24.71 12.79
CA ILE A 624 -26.72 -25.40 11.53
C ILE A 624 -27.99 -25.48 10.68
N GLY A 625 -27.88 -24.91 9.49
CA GLY A 625 -28.81 -25.00 8.40
C GLY A 625 -30.02 -24.09 8.49
N SER A 626 -30.47 -23.65 7.32
CA SER A 626 -31.71 -22.91 7.14
C SER A 626 -32.84 -23.83 6.67
N ALA A 627 -34.04 -23.64 7.23
CA ALA A 627 -35.21 -24.45 6.89
C ALA A 627 -35.54 -24.37 5.38
N GLY A 628 -35.48 -25.51 4.69
CA GLY A 628 -35.75 -25.62 3.26
C GLY A 628 -34.52 -25.43 2.34
N VAL A 629 -33.36 -25.07 2.91
CA VAL A 629 -32.10 -24.89 2.19
C VAL A 629 -31.22 -26.12 2.39
N THR A 630 -30.88 -26.44 3.64
CA THR A 630 -29.93 -27.51 3.96
C THR A 630 -30.54 -28.88 3.73
N LYS A 631 -29.91 -29.66 2.86
CA LYS A 631 -30.37 -31.01 2.47
C LYS A 631 -29.61 -32.09 3.21
N THR A 632 -28.31 -31.94 3.40
CA THR A 632 -27.48 -32.97 4.06
C THR A 632 -26.50 -32.36 5.03
N LEU A 633 -26.38 -32.96 6.22
CA LEU A 633 -25.33 -32.72 7.20
C LEU A 633 -24.68 -34.05 7.56
N THR A 634 -23.35 -34.11 7.43
CA THR A 634 -22.54 -35.24 7.90
C THR A 634 -21.57 -34.74 8.97
N GLY A 635 -21.50 -35.44 10.10
CA GLY A 635 -20.61 -35.14 11.22
C GLY A 635 -21.32 -35.14 12.57
N ASP A 636 -20.56 -35.41 13.63
CA ASP A 636 -21.09 -35.51 14.99
C ASP A 636 -21.41 -34.13 15.58
N LEU A 637 -22.45 -34.06 16.41
CA LEU A 637 -22.90 -32.84 17.07
C LEU A 637 -22.88 -33.01 18.59
N THR A 638 -22.21 -32.10 19.30
CA THR A 638 -22.11 -32.13 20.76
C THR A 638 -22.54 -30.81 21.39
N ALA A 639 -23.51 -30.85 22.30
CA ALA A 639 -23.85 -29.74 23.19
C ALA A 639 -23.45 -30.11 24.62
N THR A 640 -22.53 -29.36 25.24
CA THR A 640 -22.04 -29.68 26.58
C THR A 640 -21.85 -28.44 27.45
N ASP A 641 -21.80 -28.61 28.77
CA ASP A 641 -21.61 -27.54 29.76
C ASP A 641 -22.52 -26.32 29.50
N LYS A 642 -23.83 -26.56 29.36
CA LYS A 642 -24.87 -25.54 29.02
C LYS A 642 -24.79 -24.95 27.60
N GLY A 643 -23.89 -25.44 26.74
CA GLY A 643 -23.87 -25.06 25.32
C GLY A 643 -25.15 -25.46 24.59
N VAL A 644 -25.46 -24.75 23.51
CA VAL A 644 -26.68 -24.94 22.72
C VAL A 644 -26.33 -25.25 21.27
N VAL A 645 -26.83 -26.40 20.77
CA VAL A 645 -26.74 -26.77 19.36
C VAL A 645 -28.15 -26.83 18.77
N THR A 646 -28.37 -26.16 17.64
CA THR A 646 -29.62 -26.23 16.87
C THR A 646 -29.33 -26.59 15.43
N ALA A 647 -29.84 -27.73 14.96
CA ALA A 647 -29.70 -28.18 13.58
C ALA A 647 -31.07 -28.32 12.90
N THR A 648 -31.30 -27.60 11.80
CA THR A 648 -32.56 -27.63 11.03
C THR A 648 -32.30 -27.99 9.57
N LEU A 649 -32.74 -29.19 9.17
CA LEU A 649 -32.48 -29.77 7.87
C LEU A 649 -33.78 -30.16 7.16
N SER A 650 -33.80 -29.99 5.84
CA SER A 650 -34.87 -30.49 4.97
C SER A 650 -34.66 -31.97 4.58
N GLY A 651 -33.42 -32.47 4.64
CA GLY A 651 -33.06 -33.85 4.29
C GLY A 651 -32.39 -34.61 5.43
N THR A 652 -31.21 -35.18 5.18
CA THR A 652 -30.61 -36.21 6.05
C THR A 652 -29.54 -35.64 6.97
N TYR A 653 -29.59 -36.04 8.23
CA TYR A 653 -28.48 -35.94 9.19
C TYR A 653 -27.77 -37.29 9.32
N THR A 654 -26.44 -37.29 9.26
CA THR A 654 -25.60 -38.49 9.45
C THR A 654 -24.48 -38.17 10.46
N GLY A 655 -24.50 -38.79 11.64
CA GLY A 655 -23.56 -38.55 12.74
C GLY A 655 -24.21 -38.78 14.11
N ASP A 656 -23.40 -38.84 15.16
CA ASP A 656 -23.90 -38.98 16.53
C ASP A 656 -24.26 -37.62 17.12
N ALA A 657 -25.43 -37.51 17.76
CA ALA A 657 -25.89 -36.30 18.42
C ALA A 657 -25.92 -36.49 19.94
N VAL A 658 -25.11 -35.69 20.65
CA VAL A 658 -24.89 -35.82 22.09
C VAL A 658 -25.22 -34.51 22.81
N ALA A 659 -26.09 -34.59 23.82
CA ALA A 659 -26.27 -33.54 24.81
C ALA A 659 -25.71 -34.04 26.15
N SER A 660 -24.72 -33.35 26.71
CA SER A 660 -24.09 -33.71 27.99
C SER A 660 -24.01 -32.53 28.96
N ASP A 661 -23.85 -32.79 30.26
CA ASP A 661 -23.50 -31.77 31.27
C ASP A 661 -24.32 -30.46 31.16
N ALA A 662 -25.65 -30.56 31.24
CA ALA A 662 -26.59 -29.44 31.07
C ALA A 662 -26.66 -28.80 29.66
N GLY A 663 -25.99 -29.37 28.65
CA GLY A 663 -26.08 -28.97 27.26
C GLY A 663 -27.46 -29.22 26.64
N THR A 664 -27.81 -28.41 25.64
CA THR A 664 -29.09 -28.51 24.92
C THR A 664 -28.86 -28.71 23.42
N LEU A 665 -29.39 -29.81 22.86
CA LEU A 665 -29.34 -30.09 21.43
C LEU A 665 -30.76 -30.21 20.87
N SER A 666 -31.05 -29.46 19.80
CA SER A 666 -32.29 -29.54 19.03
C SER A 666 -32.00 -29.94 17.59
N LEU A 667 -32.52 -31.09 17.16
CA LEU A 667 -32.36 -31.62 15.81
C LEU A 667 -33.71 -31.71 15.11
N ARG A 668 -33.83 -31.11 13.93
CA ARG A 668 -34.97 -31.30 13.02
C ARG A 668 -34.46 -31.75 11.66
N ALA A 669 -34.88 -32.92 11.21
CA ALA A 669 -34.41 -33.48 9.94
C ALA A 669 -35.50 -34.26 9.18
N GLY A 670 -35.28 -34.49 7.89
CA GLY A 670 -36.03 -35.43 7.07
C GLY A 670 -35.70 -36.89 7.41
N ALA A 671 -34.43 -37.19 7.64
CA ALA A 671 -33.96 -38.49 8.14
C ALA A 671 -32.75 -38.26 9.08
N ALA A 672 -32.49 -39.22 9.97
CA ALA A 672 -31.33 -39.19 10.87
C ALA A 672 -30.66 -40.58 10.92
N GLU A 673 -29.35 -40.63 10.76
CA GLU A 673 -28.52 -41.84 10.84
C GLU A 673 -27.38 -41.61 11.84
N GLY A 674 -27.41 -42.29 12.99
CA GLY A 674 -26.48 -42.13 14.10
C GLY A 674 -27.19 -42.18 15.44
N ASN A 675 -26.42 -42.24 16.52
CA ASN A 675 -26.95 -42.37 17.87
C ASN A 675 -27.42 -41.02 18.42
N LEU A 676 -28.47 -41.05 19.25
CA LEU A 676 -29.05 -39.90 19.93
C LEU A 676 -28.89 -40.07 21.44
N THR A 677 -27.97 -39.33 22.06
CA THR A 677 -27.63 -39.51 23.46
C THR A 677 -27.84 -38.23 24.28
N SER A 678 -28.52 -38.36 25.42
CA SER A 678 -28.60 -37.31 26.44
C SER A 678 -28.08 -37.85 27.77
N THR A 679 -27.01 -37.26 28.32
CA THR A 679 -26.38 -37.73 29.55
C THR A 679 -26.01 -36.60 30.50
N GLY A 680 -26.14 -36.82 31.81
CA GLY A 680 -25.77 -35.85 32.81
C GLY A 680 -26.88 -34.88 33.17
N SER A 681 -26.79 -34.34 34.38
CA SER A 681 -27.89 -33.55 34.98
C SER A 681 -28.20 -32.29 34.18
N GLY A 682 -29.47 -32.17 33.77
CA GLY A 682 -29.97 -31.00 33.05
C GLY A 682 -29.74 -31.02 31.55
N SER A 683 -29.07 -32.05 31.00
CA SER A 683 -28.91 -32.18 29.55
C SER A 683 -30.25 -32.42 28.88
N THR A 684 -30.44 -31.87 27.68
CA THR A 684 -31.66 -32.02 26.89
C THR A 684 -31.33 -32.25 25.43
N LEU A 685 -31.77 -33.38 24.87
CA LEU A 685 -31.75 -33.66 23.45
C LEU A 685 -33.19 -33.77 22.94
N THR A 686 -33.56 -32.94 21.96
CA THR A 686 -34.85 -33.00 21.26
C THR A 686 -34.63 -33.28 19.79
N ALA A 687 -35.15 -34.39 19.29
CA ALA A 687 -35.03 -34.79 17.90
C ALA A 687 -36.42 -34.94 17.25
N THR A 688 -36.65 -34.23 16.15
CA THR A 688 -37.86 -34.34 15.31
C THR A 688 -37.47 -34.76 13.90
N VAL A 689 -37.74 -36.02 13.57
CA VAL A 689 -37.36 -36.65 12.29
C VAL A 689 -38.62 -37.01 11.51
N SER A 690 -38.86 -36.38 10.35
CA SER A 690 -40.12 -36.62 9.63
C SER A 690 -40.18 -37.99 8.95
N GLY A 691 -39.03 -38.56 8.58
CA GLY A 691 -38.85 -39.85 7.94
C GLY A 691 -38.32 -40.92 8.91
N ALA A 692 -37.17 -41.53 8.57
CA ALA A 692 -36.57 -42.59 9.35
C ALA A 692 -35.43 -42.07 10.25
N ALA A 693 -35.40 -42.56 11.49
CA ALA A 693 -34.27 -42.47 12.40
C ALA A 693 -33.61 -43.86 12.51
N VAL A 694 -32.30 -43.94 12.28
CA VAL A 694 -31.51 -45.17 12.34
C VAL A 694 -30.37 -44.96 13.33
N GLY A 695 -30.26 -45.80 14.35
CA GLY A 695 -29.31 -45.65 15.45
C GLY A 695 -29.99 -45.75 16.81
N ASP A 696 -29.20 -45.91 17.85
CA ASP A 696 -29.70 -46.07 19.21
C ASP A 696 -30.06 -44.72 19.83
N ALA A 697 -31.04 -44.71 20.71
CA ALA A 697 -31.44 -43.52 21.46
C ALA A 697 -31.38 -43.79 22.96
N SER A 698 -30.60 -43.00 23.69
CA SER A 698 -30.32 -43.23 25.10
C SER A 698 -30.42 -41.98 25.97
N ALA A 699 -30.98 -42.13 27.17
CA ALA A 699 -30.95 -41.11 28.22
C ALA A 699 -30.38 -41.68 29.53
N ALA A 700 -29.31 -41.08 30.05
CA ALA A 700 -28.60 -41.55 31.25
C ALA A 700 -28.31 -40.40 32.22
N GLU A 701 -27.97 -40.73 33.47
CA GLU A 701 -27.43 -39.78 34.46
C GLU A 701 -28.28 -38.50 34.63
N SER A 702 -29.61 -38.64 34.69
CA SER A 702 -30.59 -37.53 34.75
C SER A 702 -30.67 -36.62 33.50
N GLY A 703 -30.13 -37.07 32.37
CA GLY A 703 -30.33 -36.45 31.06
C GLY A 703 -31.72 -36.70 30.49
N ASN A 704 -32.19 -35.80 29.62
CA ASN A 704 -33.52 -35.88 29.01
C ASN A 704 -33.43 -36.04 27.48
N LEU A 705 -34.12 -37.02 26.93
CA LEU A 705 -34.25 -37.25 25.48
C LEU A 705 -35.72 -37.25 25.06
N THR A 706 -36.08 -36.40 24.11
CA THR A 706 -37.36 -36.45 23.39
C THR A 706 -37.13 -36.76 21.92
N LEU A 707 -37.68 -37.87 21.43
CA LEU A 707 -37.59 -38.28 20.03
C LEU A 707 -38.99 -38.38 19.41
N THR A 708 -39.23 -37.64 18.33
CA THR A 708 -40.40 -37.82 17.47
C THR A 708 -39.92 -38.24 16.09
N THR A 709 -40.34 -39.43 15.62
CA THR A 709 -39.90 -39.96 14.33
C THR A 709 -41.00 -40.65 13.53
N GLY A 710 -40.89 -40.61 12.21
CA GLY A 710 -41.73 -41.41 11.31
C GLY A 710 -41.50 -42.90 11.53
N SER A 711 -40.26 -43.38 11.37
CA SER A 711 -39.86 -44.75 11.70
C SER A 711 -38.56 -44.75 12.50
N LEU A 712 -38.36 -45.73 13.37
CA LEU A 712 -37.15 -45.93 14.17
C LEU A 712 -36.57 -47.33 13.91
N THR A 713 -35.27 -47.40 13.64
CA THR A 713 -34.49 -48.65 13.65
C THR A 713 -33.29 -48.49 14.58
N GLY A 714 -33.30 -49.18 15.71
CA GLY A 714 -32.31 -49.03 16.79
C GLY A 714 -32.96 -49.26 18.14
N ASP A 715 -32.15 -49.30 19.20
CA ASP A 715 -32.63 -49.59 20.55
C ASP A 715 -32.90 -48.30 21.35
N LEU A 716 -33.88 -48.36 22.27
CA LEU A 716 -34.16 -47.30 23.23
C LEU A 716 -33.64 -47.70 24.61
N THR A 717 -32.84 -46.84 25.24
CA THR A 717 -32.23 -47.15 26.55
C THR A 717 -32.38 -46.01 27.56
N THR A 718 -32.76 -46.33 28.80
CA THR A 718 -32.69 -45.41 29.94
C THR A 718 -31.93 -46.04 31.10
N SER A 719 -31.03 -45.28 31.74
CA SER A 719 -30.30 -45.69 32.96
C SER A 719 -30.09 -44.50 33.92
N ASP A 720 -29.70 -44.77 35.16
CA ASP A 720 -29.20 -43.76 36.12
C ASP A 720 -30.06 -42.49 36.24
N SER A 721 -31.39 -42.67 36.34
CA SER A 721 -32.39 -41.59 36.43
C SER A 721 -32.56 -40.73 35.17
N GLY A 722 -31.98 -41.10 34.02
CA GLY A 722 -32.25 -40.46 32.73
C GLY A 722 -33.72 -40.63 32.32
N THR A 723 -34.24 -39.73 31.48
CA THR A 723 -35.64 -39.74 31.01
C THR A 723 -35.71 -39.75 29.49
N LEU A 724 -36.44 -40.71 28.92
CA LEU A 724 -36.62 -40.85 27.47
C LEU A 724 -38.10 -40.90 27.10
N ALA A 725 -38.51 -39.99 26.22
CA ALA A 725 -39.83 -39.99 25.60
C ALA A 725 -39.71 -40.16 24.07
N ALA A 726 -40.22 -41.26 23.53
CA ALA A 726 -40.20 -41.54 22.09
C ALA A 726 -41.61 -41.62 21.52
N THR A 727 -41.85 -40.97 20.39
CA THR A 727 -43.08 -41.07 19.59
C THR A 727 -42.77 -41.56 18.19
N VAL A 728 -43.34 -42.71 17.80
CA VAL A 728 -43.12 -43.35 16.49
C VAL A 728 -44.43 -43.43 15.71
N SER A 729 -44.43 -42.97 14.47
CA SER A 729 -45.65 -42.91 13.65
C SER A 729 -45.90 -44.10 12.74
N HIS A 730 -44.87 -44.83 12.31
CA HIS A 730 -45.00 -45.91 11.33
C HIS A 730 -44.41 -47.24 11.82
N THR A 731 -43.09 -47.35 11.93
CA THR A 731 -42.44 -48.61 12.34
C THR A 731 -41.36 -48.35 13.37
N PHE A 732 -41.38 -49.08 14.47
CA PHE A 732 -40.27 -49.22 15.40
C PHE A 732 -39.65 -50.60 15.25
N THR A 733 -38.37 -50.72 14.94
CA THR A 733 -37.63 -51.98 14.88
C THR A 733 -36.46 -51.92 15.86
N GLY A 734 -36.55 -52.69 16.95
CA GLY A 734 -35.58 -52.62 18.05
C GLY A 734 -36.15 -53.17 19.34
N LYS A 735 -35.38 -53.03 20.42
CA LYS A 735 -35.82 -53.30 21.80
C LYS A 735 -35.78 -52.05 22.67
N THR A 736 -36.41 -52.13 23.83
CA THR A 736 -36.33 -51.10 24.87
C THR A 736 -35.67 -51.66 26.14
N THR A 737 -34.76 -50.91 26.76
CA THR A 737 -34.16 -51.22 28.07
C THR A 737 -34.40 -50.03 28.99
N ASP A 738 -35.14 -50.22 30.09
CA ASP A 738 -35.59 -49.13 30.96
C ASP A 738 -35.20 -49.39 32.41
N ASP A 739 -33.90 -49.20 32.69
CA ASP A 739 -33.34 -49.42 34.02
C ASP A 739 -33.63 -48.24 34.96
N ALA A 740 -34.07 -47.11 34.42
CA ALA A 740 -34.43 -45.90 35.18
C ALA A 740 -35.92 -45.83 35.57
N ASP A 741 -36.78 -46.70 35.05
CA ASP A 741 -38.24 -46.70 35.22
C ASP A 741 -38.95 -45.41 34.73
N THR A 742 -38.36 -44.69 33.78
CA THR A 742 -38.80 -43.36 33.30
C THR A 742 -39.18 -43.34 31.82
N MET A 743 -39.00 -44.44 31.09
CA MET A 743 -39.22 -44.46 29.64
C MET A 743 -40.71 -44.36 29.27
N THR A 744 -41.03 -43.46 28.35
CA THR A 744 -42.34 -43.38 27.69
C THR A 744 -42.20 -43.64 26.20
N LEU A 745 -42.80 -44.73 25.70
CA LEU A 745 -42.91 -45.03 24.28
C LEU A 745 -44.35 -44.83 23.81
N THR A 746 -44.55 -43.98 22.81
CA THR A 746 -45.84 -43.76 22.14
C THR A 746 -45.79 -44.26 20.71
N LEU A 747 -46.64 -45.23 20.39
CA LEU A 747 -46.88 -45.74 19.04
C LEU A 747 -48.18 -45.11 18.52
N SER A 748 -48.06 -44.31 17.46
CA SER A 748 -49.22 -43.68 16.80
C SER A 748 -50.16 -44.75 16.23
N SER A 749 -51.40 -44.35 15.91
CA SER A 749 -52.37 -45.29 15.36
C SER A 749 -51.89 -45.91 14.05
N GLY A 750 -51.93 -47.25 13.95
CA GLY A 750 -51.40 -48.00 12.80
C GLY A 750 -49.88 -48.22 12.81
N ALA A 751 -49.14 -47.71 13.80
CA ALA A 751 -47.72 -48.00 13.92
C ALA A 751 -47.46 -49.47 14.31
N THR A 752 -46.36 -50.04 13.83
CA THR A 752 -45.94 -51.42 14.13
C THR A 752 -44.63 -51.42 14.92
N TRP A 753 -44.54 -52.24 15.96
CA TRP A 753 -43.27 -52.52 16.63
C TRP A 753 -42.80 -53.94 16.31
N ASN A 754 -41.69 -54.01 15.58
CA ASN A 754 -40.91 -55.20 15.26
C ASN A 754 -39.88 -55.44 16.36
N LEU A 755 -40.28 -56.22 17.37
CA LEU A 755 -39.46 -56.52 18.53
C LEU A 755 -38.25 -57.38 18.15
N THR A 756 -37.04 -56.93 18.46
CA THR A 756 -35.79 -57.66 18.15
C THR A 756 -35.33 -58.58 19.28
N ASP A 757 -35.69 -58.27 20.54
CA ASP A 757 -35.36 -59.05 21.74
C ASP A 757 -36.32 -58.70 22.90
N SER A 758 -36.12 -59.26 24.09
CA SER A 758 -36.85 -58.85 25.30
C SER A 758 -36.77 -57.35 25.56
N SER A 759 -37.86 -56.75 26.02
CA SER A 759 -37.96 -55.30 26.24
C SER A 759 -38.62 -54.95 27.58
N THR A 760 -38.16 -53.87 28.18
CA THR A 760 -38.70 -53.24 29.39
C THR A 760 -39.03 -51.78 29.09
N VAL A 761 -40.21 -51.33 29.50
CA VAL A 761 -40.67 -49.95 29.32
C VAL A 761 -41.63 -49.59 30.44
N SER A 762 -41.42 -48.44 31.09
CA SER A 762 -42.27 -47.94 32.18
C SER A 762 -43.67 -47.58 31.68
N THR A 763 -43.77 -46.84 30.57
CA THR A 763 -45.05 -46.46 29.96
C THR A 763 -45.07 -46.72 28.45
N LEU A 764 -46.03 -47.54 27.99
CA LEU A 764 -46.32 -47.78 26.57
C LEU A 764 -47.72 -47.29 26.22
N ASN A 765 -47.80 -46.30 25.32
CA ASN A 765 -49.04 -45.80 24.74
C ASN A 765 -49.18 -46.31 23.31
N ALA A 766 -50.14 -47.21 23.05
CA ALA A 766 -50.36 -47.79 21.71
C ALA A 766 -51.84 -47.75 21.33
N GLU A 767 -52.27 -46.66 20.68
CA GLU A 767 -53.66 -46.48 20.24
C GLU A 767 -53.92 -47.17 18.88
N GLY A 768 -54.07 -48.49 18.90
CA GLY A 768 -54.33 -49.28 17.68
C GLY A 768 -53.07 -49.67 16.89
N GLY A 769 -51.89 -49.61 17.52
CA GLY A 769 -50.65 -50.15 16.97
C GLY A 769 -50.57 -51.69 17.06
N LEU A 770 -49.84 -52.32 16.14
CA LEU A 770 -49.65 -53.77 16.09
C LEU A 770 -48.27 -54.16 16.67
N LEU A 771 -48.26 -55.07 17.65
CA LEU A 771 -47.03 -55.72 18.14
C LEU A 771 -46.79 -56.99 17.31
N ALA A 772 -45.80 -56.97 16.42
CA ALA A 772 -45.46 -58.14 15.62
C ALA A 772 -44.52 -59.05 16.43
N SER A 773 -45.07 -60.01 17.19
CA SER A 773 -44.25 -60.94 18.00
C SER A 773 -43.82 -62.16 17.18
N TRP A 774 -42.54 -62.52 17.26
CA TRP A 774 -42.15 -63.93 17.32
C TRP A 774 -41.84 -64.26 18.80
N THR A 775 -42.86 -64.75 19.51
CA THR A 775 -42.84 -65.31 20.88
C THR A 775 -42.36 -64.42 22.04
N ALA A 776 -43.29 -63.72 22.72
CA ALA A 776 -43.01 -63.03 24.00
C ALA A 776 -43.53 -63.80 25.23
N ARG A 777 -42.67 -64.00 26.25
CA ARG A 777 -43.01 -64.51 27.59
C ARG A 777 -43.02 -63.30 28.55
N TRP A 778 -44.19 -62.92 29.06
CA TRP A 778 -44.34 -61.80 29.98
C TRP A 778 -44.15 -62.26 31.44
N VAL A 779 -43.43 -61.49 32.26
CA VAL A 779 -43.46 -61.58 33.73
C VAL A 779 -43.98 -60.25 34.26
N ARG A 780 -45.18 -60.26 34.85
CA ARG A 780 -45.70 -59.14 35.64
C ARG A 780 -44.98 -59.08 36.99
N ARG A 781 -44.68 -57.87 37.46
CA ARG A 781 -44.72 -57.58 38.91
C ARG A 781 -45.92 -56.70 39.19
#